data_AF-A0AAV5QZ26-F1
#
_entry.id   AF-A0AAV5QZ26-F1
#
_cell.length_a   1.000
_cell.length_b   1.000
_cell.length_c   1.000
_cell.angle_alpha   90.00
_cell.angle_beta   90.00
_cell.angle_gamma   90.00
#
_symmetry.space_group_name_H-M   'P 1'
#
loop_
_entity.id
_entity.type
_entity.pdbx_description
1 polymer ?
#
loop_
_entity_poly.entity_id
_entity_poly.type
_entity_poly.pdbx_seq_one_letter_code
_entity_poly.pdbx_strand_id
1 'polypeptide(L)'
;MSTGNKMIDAALEADNYTLALRLADKKIKEQPNSSQSHAIKCFIQAKASLSNDYKITSEEALKNCLELSKKTPSDPNSINLLNKAFSYLSYKPENDLYEAAIRKYQTPNLAYEWFKYTVDNNDLIGMQKSAMSLSKGFKVDTENGRMIKLWAAATMVIVIKCCKESDRLSGGKDKLLAMLGLKLIESVEEVSKNGINAQEMYVKCELSLKKGDVESCIEELEKFLNKESDLELLLIYFDELKKNEMWDKLYDASVKYLVETCVDDYDTWKLAILASKKINKVDNIKSIIDNYKVGRNSQLAKIHVIDDDNVEEKEKAVSNYFSLYMHKLCCYLDLKNLLDSDVLSKSSILKLIEEQFEKNEMNSVITGERKATEKDLIILVNYMKFKTNVSPELFESKEYFTTCCQYFDATKHLQNKLPDFDYFAGFEFIILAIQTYLTINKDSITEQTFLNLIIVLENSLVKNKYEFHLKLWLATFYSNTNISPPLKKIYESLKIKNVQIDTLSPYFMNHLSSKTRDVELINTSIKFYTHNVPMELSAMLMSCFENCTFSKLQGFIEFKLRVENSITYFQTVCYAIQNARLKKEDLSLTSINSNYIPTLRNAYQRILDSGKDVDLKLHDNIDRKIMWECGNHKINETVKKIFSLSFSEVYNIETVEVSLLKELIVYDQNSRIWDDYRKLFLDILRNKRDQLFFSDIEKSILNIFEWLLNPNSNSENIPSFSAKPSNAISADFNNYYLTIQDFDRVISSIKKQSNANTYFGGKSQMSKLTKVQKLVKSLCREINRDEIILNGKKSFQSQKTDIQNWFKNDEFGKQFKVPEDIVNKQLKTMEQDLLKVLREI
;
A
#
# COMPACT_ATOMS: atom_id res chain seq x y z
N MET A 1 -24.45 -7.47 9.96
CA MET A 1 -24.86 -8.88 9.86
C MET A 1 -26.14 -9.03 10.68
N SER A 2 -27.15 -9.69 10.14
CA SER A 2 -28.47 -9.84 10.77
C SER A 2 -28.48 -11.06 11.71
N THR A 3 -29.16 -10.95 12.85
CA THR A 3 -29.51 -12.08 13.74
C THR A 3 -30.57 -13.00 13.12
N GLY A 4 -31.01 -12.72 11.88
CA GLY A 4 -32.15 -13.35 11.22
C GLY A 4 -33.50 -12.86 11.77
N ASN A 5 -33.50 -11.88 12.69
CA ASN A 5 -34.71 -11.33 13.28
C ASN A 5 -34.70 -9.79 13.22
N LYS A 6 -35.50 -9.24 12.31
CA LYS A 6 -35.61 -7.79 12.06
C LYS A 6 -35.87 -6.96 13.32
N MET A 7 -36.65 -7.46 14.29
CA MET A 7 -36.94 -6.72 15.52
C MET A 7 -35.76 -6.70 16.49
N ILE A 8 -34.99 -7.79 16.56
CA ILE A 8 -33.77 -7.85 17.36
C ILE A 8 -32.69 -6.97 16.70
N ASP A 9 -32.57 -7.04 15.38
CA ASP A 9 -31.61 -6.24 14.62
C ASP A 9 -31.90 -4.74 14.77
N ALA A 10 -33.16 -4.31 14.63
CA ALA A 10 -33.55 -2.91 14.86
C ALA A 10 -33.27 -2.45 16.30
N ALA A 11 -33.48 -3.32 17.30
CA ALA A 11 -33.13 -3.01 18.69
C ALA A 11 -31.61 -2.88 18.90
N LEU A 12 -30.81 -3.68 18.19
CA LEU A 12 -29.35 -3.61 18.22
C LEU A 12 -28.78 -2.41 17.46
N GLU A 13 -29.44 -1.98 16.38
CA GLU A 13 -29.13 -0.75 15.64
C GLU A 13 -29.42 0.50 16.48
N ALA A 14 -30.45 0.44 17.33
CA ALA A 14 -30.78 1.48 18.29
C ALA A 14 -29.99 1.39 19.61
N ASP A 15 -28.98 0.52 19.71
CA ASP A 15 -28.20 0.22 20.92
C ASP A 15 -29.05 -0.11 22.16
N ASN A 16 -30.27 -0.61 21.97
CA ASN A 16 -31.19 -1.00 23.02
C ASN A 16 -31.00 -2.48 23.41
N TYR A 17 -29.90 -2.76 24.09
CA TYR A 17 -29.54 -4.12 24.53
C TYR A 17 -30.59 -4.76 25.45
N THR A 18 -31.29 -3.95 26.25
CA THR A 18 -32.37 -4.45 27.13
C THR A 18 -33.51 -5.05 26.32
N LEU A 19 -33.98 -4.33 25.29
CA LEU A 19 -35.04 -4.80 24.41
C LEU A 19 -34.57 -6.01 23.60
N ALA A 20 -33.35 -5.95 23.05
CA ALA A 20 -32.77 -7.06 22.29
C ALA A 20 -32.69 -8.35 23.13
N LEU A 21 -32.22 -8.27 24.39
CA LEU A 21 -32.15 -9.41 25.30
C LEU A 21 -33.53 -9.96 25.66
N ARG A 22 -34.52 -9.09 25.93
CA ARG A 22 -35.90 -9.53 26.18
C ARG A 22 -36.49 -10.29 25.00
N LEU A 23 -36.24 -9.81 23.78
CA LEU A 23 -36.69 -10.47 22.55
C LEU A 23 -35.97 -11.81 22.33
N ALA A 24 -34.67 -11.88 22.62
CA ALA A 24 -33.91 -13.13 22.57
C ALA A 24 -34.40 -14.14 23.61
N ASP A 25 -34.65 -13.72 24.86
CA ASP A 25 -35.20 -14.57 25.91
C ASP A 25 -36.61 -15.07 25.58
N LYS A 26 -37.45 -14.24 24.93
CA LYS A 26 -38.75 -14.67 24.41
C LYS A 26 -38.58 -15.80 23.38
N LYS A 27 -37.64 -15.64 22.44
CA LYS A 27 -37.30 -16.70 21.46
C LYS A 27 -36.77 -17.97 22.11
N ILE A 28 -35.96 -17.87 23.16
CA ILE A 28 -35.48 -19.03 23.92
C ILE A 28 -36.65 -19.73 24.63
N LYS A 29 -37.63 -18.99 25.15
CA LYS A 29 -38.85 -19.59 25.74
C LYS A 29 -39.68 -20.32 24.69
N GLU A 30 -39.82 -19.77 23.49
CA GLU A 30 -40.52 -20.40 22.36
C GLU A 30 -39.76 -21.63 21.82
N GLN A 31 -38.43 -21.57 21.80
CA GLN A 31 -37.56 -22.63 21.26
C GLN A 31 -36.37 -22.91 22.20
N PRO A 32 -36.57 -23.64 23.31
CA PRO A 32 -35.55 -23.82 24.36
C PRO A 32 -34.30 -24.56 23.90
N ASN A 33 -34.45 -25.48 22.95
CA ASN A 33 -33.36 -26.32 22.44
C ASN A 33 -32.67 -25.74 21.20
N SER A 34 -33.09 -24.58 20.71
CA SER A 34 -32.53 -23.96 19.51
C SER A 34 -31.16 -23.34 19.81
N SER A 35 -30.09 -23.92 19.27
CA SER A 35 -28.73 -23.34 19.36
C SER A 35 -28.67 -21.92 18.82
N GLN A 36 -29.48 -21.59 17.81
CA GLN A 36 -29.54 -20.27 17.20
C GLN A 36 -30.08 -19.22 18.18
N SER A 37 -31.16 -19.52 18.90
CA SER A 37 -31.74 -18.60 19.89
C SER A 37 -30.75 -18.30 21.03
N HIS A 38 -29.99 -19.32 21.48
CA HIS A 38 -28.93 -19.13 22.47
C HIS A 38 -27.73 -18.36 21.90
N ALA A 39 -27.33 -18.62 20.66
CA ALA A 39 -26.23 -17.90 19.99
C ALA A 39 -26.55 -16.41 19.82
N ILE A 40 -27.81 -16.07 19.47
CA ILE A 40 -28.29 -14.69 19.42
C ILE A 40 -28.14 -14.02 20.78
N LYS A 41 -28.54 -14.69 21.88
CA LYS A 41 -28.37 -14.17 23.23
C LYS A 41 -26.90 -13.93 23.57
N CYS A 42 -26.02 -14.90 23.32
CA CYS A 42 -24.58 -14.77 23.53
C CYS A 42 -24.00 -13.57 22.76
N PHE A 43 -24.38 -13.42 21.49
CA PHE A 43 -23.97 -12.29 20.66
C PHE A 43 -24.42 -10.93 21.23
N ILE A 44 -25.68 -10.83 21.66
CA ILE A 44 -26.20 -9.60 22.27
C ILE A 44 -25.47 -9.31 23.59
N GLN A 45 -25.24 -10.32 24.43
CA GLN A 45 -24.52 -10.17 25.70
C GLN A 45 -23.07 -9.70 25.48
N ALA A 46 -22.39 -10.26 24.48
CA ALA A 46 -21.03 -9.87 24.11
C ALA A 46 -20.96 -8.41 23.61
N LYS A 47 -21.94 -7.97 22.81
CA LYS A 47 -22.02 -6.56 22.37
C LYS A 47 -22.38 -5.64 23.54
N ALA A 48 -23.31 -6.07 24.40
CA ALA A 48 -23.74 -5.30 25.58
C ALA A 48 -22.63 -5.11 26.61
N SER A 49 -21.74 -6.11 26.81
CA SER A 49 -20.63 -6.01 27.76
C SER A 49 -19.56 -4.99 27.36
N LEU A 50 -19.59 -4.51 26.11
CA LEU A 50 -18.73 -3.42 25.64
C LEU A 50 -19.33 -2.03 25.94
N SER A 51 -20.60 -1.96 26.32
CA SER A 51 -21.27 -0.70 26.67
C SER A 51 -21.09 -0.36 28.15
N ASN A 52 -20.83 0.92 28.44
CA ASN A 52 -20.72 1.44 29.81
C ASN A 52 -22.04 1.39 30.60
N ASP A 53 -23.18 1.36 29.89
CA ASP A 53 -24.50 1.49 30.51
C ASP A 53 -25.11 0.15 30.93
N TYR A 54 -24.42 -0.97 30.68
CA TYR A 54 -24.94 -2.31 30.92
C TYR A 54 -24.18 -3.06 32.02
N LYS A 55 -24.92 -3.81 32.85
CA LYS A 55 -24.38 -4.52 34.02
C LYS A 55 -23.64 -5.83 33.71
N ILE A 56 -23.79 -6.36 32.48
CA ILE A 56 -23.19 -7.64 32.10
C ILE A 56 -21.69 -7.44 31.89
N THR A 57 -20.87 -8.21 32.59
CA THR A 57 -19.41 -8.16 32.42
C THR A 57 -18.97 -9.00 31.23
N SER A 58 -17.82 -8.66 30.64
CA SER A 58 -17.22 -9.45 29.54
C SER A 58 -16.91 -10.88 29.96
N GLU A 59 -16.62 -11.12 31.24
CA GLU A 59 -16.38 -12.46 31.79
C GLU A 59 -17.66 -13.30 31.83
N GLU A 60 -18.79 -12.70 32.24
CA GLU A 60 -20.09 -13.37 32.26
C GLU A 60 -20.55 -13.71 30.84
N ALA A 61 -20.42 -12.75 29.91
CA ALA A 61 -20.73 -12.98 28.50
C ALA A 61 -19.86 -14.09 27.89
N LEU A 62 -18.56 -14.10 28.21
CA LEU A 62 -17.63 -15.14 27.76
C LEU A 62 -18.00 -16.52 28.32
N LYS A 63 -18.35 -16.61 29.61
CA LYS A 63 -18.79 -17.86 30.22
C LYS A 63 -19.99 -18.45 29.47
N ASN A 64 -20.99 -17.63 29.15
CA ASN A 64 -22.16 -18.06 28.39
C ASN A 64 -21.80 -18.53 26.97
N CYS A 65 -20.88 -17.83 26.29
CA CYS A 65 -20.38 -18.24 24.97
C CYS A 65 -19.65 -19.59 25.03
N LEU A 66 -18.80 -19.79 26.04
CA LEU A 66 -18.08 -21.05 26.26
C LEU A 66 -19.03 -22.21 26.58
N GLU A 67 -20.06 -21.98 27.41
CA GLU A 67 -21.09 -22.99 27.69
C GLU A 67 -21.85 -23.41 26.44
N LEU A 68 -22.19 -22.47 25.55
CA LEU A 68 -22.82 -22.79 24.27
C LEU A 68 -21.87 -23.53 23.33
N SER A 69 -20.59 -23.13 23.28
CA SER A 69 -19.58 -23.79 22.43
C SER A 69 -19.41 -25.28 22.77
N LYS A 70 -19.44 -25.63 24.07
CA LYS A 70 -19.37 -27.02 24.56
C LYS A 70 -20.55 -27.88 24.10
N LYS A 71 -21.70 -27.28 23.78
CA LYS A 71 -22.86 -27.99 23.23
C LYS A 71 -22.69 -28.34 21.75
N THR A 72 -21.61 -27.90 21.10
CA THR A 72 -21.28 -28.15 19.68
C THR A 72 -22.44 -27.79 18.75
N PRO A 73 -22.77 -26.50 18.58
CA PRO A 73 -23.77 -26.07 17.60
C PRO A 73 -23.42 -26.59 16.19
N SER A 74 -24.41 -27.12 15.47
CA SER A 74 -24.23 -27.63 14.09
C SER A 74 -24.74 -26.69 12.99
N ASP A 75 -25.52 -25.68 13.37
CA ASP A 75 -26.09 -24.68 12.46
C ASP A 75 -25.05 -23.58 12.14
N PRO A 76 -24.73 -23.33 10.86
CA PRO A 76 -23.73 -22.32 10.46
C PRO A 76 -24.02 -20.91 10.99
N ASN A 77 -25.29 -20.49 11.05
CA ASN A 77 -25.65 -19.17 11.58
C ASN A 77 -25.31 -19.05 13.06
N SER A 78 -25.60 -20.10 13.84
CA SER A 78 -25.26 -20.19 15.26
C SER A 78 -23.75 -20.12 15.48
N ILE A 79 -22.96 -20.84 14.66
CA ILE A 79 -21.50 -20.82 14.72
C ILE A 79 -20.95 -19.43 14.38
N ASN A 80 -21.45 -18.80 13.31
CA ASN A 80 -21.03 -17.46 12.88
C ASN A 80 -21.32 -16.38 13.93
N LEU A 81 -22.50 -16.42 14.56
CA LEU A 81 -22.85 -15.52 15.65
C LEU A 81 -21.93 -15.72 16.86
N LEU A 82 -21.61 -16.97 17.20
CA LEU A 82 -20.74 -17.30 18.31
C LEU A 82 -19.28 -16.89 18.06
N ASN A 83 -18.75 -17.11 16.85
CA ASN A 83 -17.43 -16.61 16.43
C ASN A 83 -17.35 -15.08 16.56
N LYS A 84 -18.39 -14.35 16.15
CA LYS A 84 -18.45 -12.89 16.34
C LYS A 84 -18.54 -12.47 17.79
N ALA A 85 -19.30 -13.20 18.61
CA ALA A 85 -19.36 -12.95 20.04
C ALA A 85 -17.97 -13.09 20.68
N PHE A 86 -17.22 -14.15 20.33
CA PHE A 86 -15.84 -14.34 20.78
C PHE A 86 -14.89 -13.23 20.30
N SER A 87 -15.02 -12.78 19.05
CA SER A 87 -14.27 -11.64 18.53
C SER A 87 -14.55 -10.34 19.31
N TYR A 88 -15.81 -10.04 19.63
CA TYR A 88 -16.15 -8.87 20.45
C TYR A 88 -15.56 -8.93 21.87
N LEU A 89 -15.44 -10.15 22.42
CA LEU A 89 -14.87 -10.41 23.73
C LEU A 89 -13.34 -10.53 23.72
N SER A 90 -12.71 -10.27 22.58
CA SER A 90 -11.26 -10.43 22.36
C SER A 90 -10.75 -11.79 22.83
N TYR A 91 -11.50 -12.86 22.52
CA TYR A 91 -11.18 -14.22 22.91
C TYR A 91 -11.10 -15.12 21.68
N LYS A 92 -10.00 -15.88 21.57
CA LYS A 92 -9.84 -16.92 20.54
C LYS A 92 -10.11 -18.28 21.19
N PRO A 93 -11.15 -19.02 20.74
CA PRO A 93 -11.43 -20.34 21.29
C PRO A 93 -10.30 -21.33 20.96
N GLU A 94 -10.05 -22.28 21.87
CA GLU A 94 -8.99 -23.29 21.71
C GLU A 94 -9.22 -24.20 20.49
N ASN A 95 -10.48 -24.54 20.22
CA ASN A 95 -10.87 -25.30 19.05
C ASN A 95 -11.70 -24.42 18.12
N ASP A 96 -11.42 -24.51 16.82
CA ASP A 96 -12.28 -23.90 15.81
C ASP A 96 -13.70 -24.50 15.90
N LEU A 97 -14.70 -23.62 15.90
CA LEU A 97 -16.09 -24.02 16.13
C LEU A 97 -16.65 -24.86 14.98
N TYR A 98 -16.26 -24.56 13.75
CA TYR A 98 -16.65 -25.37 12.59
C TYR A 98 -15.92 -26.71 12.60
N GLU A 99 -14.64 -26.75 12.96
CA GLU A 99 -13.88 -27.99 13.10
C GLU A 99 -14.49 -28.91 14.19
N ALA A 100 -14.93 -28.34 15.31
CA ALA A 100 -15.64 -29.09 16.35
C ALA A 100 -17.01 -29.62 15.85
N ALA A 101 -17.75 -28.79 15.11
CA ALA A 101 -19.06 -29.17 14.56
C ALA A 101 -18.95 -30.26 13.50
N ILE A 102 -18.01 -30.16 12.55
CA ILE A 102 -17.86 -31.12 11.46
C ILE A 102 -17.36 -32.48 11.95
N ARG A 103 -16.52 -32.52 13.00
CA ARG A 103 -16.08 -33.78 13.63
C ARG A 103 -17.27 -34.58 14.16
N LYS A 104 -18.30 -33.90 14.66
CA LYS A 104 -19.51 -34.52 15.21
C LYS A 104 -20.60 -34.74 14.15
N TYR A 105 -20.74 -33.82 13.20
CA TYR A 105 -21.79 -33.81 12.18
C TYR A 105 -21.18 -33.68 10.78
N GLN A 106 -20.70 -34.78 10.22
CA GLN A 106 -20.01 -34.81 8.92
C GLN A 106 -21.00 -34.65 7.75
N THR A 107 -21.40 -33.41 7.45
CA THR A 107 -22.30 -33.11 6.31
C THR A 107 -21.58 -32.24 5.27
N PRO A 108 -21.78 -32.48 3.96
CA PRO A 108 -21.19 -31.67 2.90
C PRO A 108 -21.56 -30.19 3.00
N ASN A 109 -22.82 -29.89 3.34
CA ASN A 109 -23.29 -28.51 3.51
C ASN A 109 -22.53 -27.76 4.61
N LEU A 110 -22.31 -28.40 5.77
CA LEU A 110 -21.55 -27.80 6.86
C LEU A 110 -20.06 -27.60 6.47
N ALA A 111 -19.47 -28.53 5.73
CA ALA A 111 -18.10 -28.39 5.22
C ALA A 111 -17.97 -27.27 4.18
N TYR A 112 -18.98 -27.07 3.33
CA TYR A 112 -19.02 -25.98 2.36
C TYR A 112 -19.17 -24.61 3.03
N GLU A 113 -20.09 -24.49 4.00
CA GLU A 113 -20.24 -23.25 4.78
C GLU A 113 -19.00 -22.95 5.62
N TRP A 114 -18.32 -23.99 6.15
CA TRP A 114 -17.01 -23.82 6.78
C TRP A 114 -15.97 -23.29 5.79
N PHE A 115 -15.90 -23.87 4.58
CA PHE A 115 -14.98 -23.43 3.55
C PHE A 115 -15.21 -21.96 3.18
N LYS A 116 -16.46 -21.57 2.89
CA LYS A 116 -16.83 -20.19 2.62
C LYS A 116 -16.47 -19.25 3.77
N TYR A 117 -16.76 -19.64 5.01
CA TYR A 117 -16.38 -18.88 6.19
C TYR A 117 -14.86 -18.68 6.27
N THR A 118 -14.07 -19.71 5.97
CA THR A 118 -12.59 -19.60 6.00
C THR A 118 -12.06 -18.73 4.87
N VAL A 119 -12.66 -18.76 3.67
CA VAL A 119 -12.36 -17.86 2.55
C VAL A 119 -12.65 -16.41 2.94
N ASP A 120 -13.79 -16.13 3.56
CA ASP A 120 -14.17 -14.78 3.98
C ASP A 120 -13.23 -14.21 5.05
N ASN A 121 -12.78 -15.04 6.00
CA ASN A 121 -11.95 -14.60 7.13
C ASN A 121 -10.44 -14.79 6.93
N ASN A 122 -10.01 -15.22 5.74
CA ASN A 122 -8.62 -15.49 5.38
C ASN A 122 -7.91 -16.53 6.27
N ASP A 123 -8.64 -17.55 6.74
CA ASP A 123 -8.03 -18.65 7.50
C ASP A 123 -7.51 -19.72 6.53
N LEU A 124 -6.26 -19.59 6.08
CA LEU A 124 -5.67 -20.48 5.07
C LEU A 124 -5.63 -21.95 5.51
N ILE A 125 -5.35 -22.20 6.79
CA ILE A 125 -5.32 -23.56 7.35
C ILE A 125 -6.76 -24.11 7.45
N GLY A 126 -7.70 -23.28 7.88
CA GLY A 126 -9.13 -23.59 7.84
C GLY A 126 -9.63 -23.91 6.44
N MET A 127 -9.20 -23.16 5.41
CA MET A 127 -9.55 -23.42 4.01
C MET A 127 -9.08 -24.80 3.57
N GLN A 128 -7.84 -25.19 3.89
CA GLN A 128 -7.32 -26.52 3.57
C GLN A 128 -8.10 -27.63 4.29
N LYS A 129 -8.35 -27.48 5.59
CA LYS A 129 -9.08 -28.48 6.39
C LYS A 129 -10.53 -28.64 5.93
N SER A 130 -11.20 -27.53 5.68
CA SER A 130 -12.60 -27.51 5.23
C SER A 130 -12.75 -28.09 3.82
N ALA A 131 -11.87 -27.71 2.88
CA ALA A 131 -11.85 -28.29 1.54
C ALA A 131 -11.57 -29.81 1.56
N MET A 132 -10.63 -30.26 2.39
CA MET A 132 -10.37 -31.69 2.59
C MET A 132 -11.60 -32.42 3.14
N SER A 133 -12.27 -31.84 4.14
CA SER A 133 -13.50 -32.40 4.71
C SER A 133 -14.61 -32.49 3.66
N LEU A 134 -14.80 -31.42 2.89
CA LEU A 134 -15.77 -31.35 1.80
C LEU A 134 -15.50 -32.44 0.75
N SER A 135 -14.23 -32.65 0.38
CA SER A 135 -13.83 -33.64 -0.61
C SER A 135 -14.19 -35.09 -0.24
N LYS A 136 -14.35 -35.41 1.05
CA LYS A 136 -14.75 -36.75 1.49
C LYS A 136 -16.21 -37.04 1.20
N GLY A 137 -17.05 -36.01 1.08
CA GLY A 137 -18.48 -36.13 0.81
C GLY A 137 -18.84 -36.39 -0.65
N PHE A 138 -17.88 -36.28 -1.58
CA PHE A 138 -18.11 -36.41 -3.02
C PHE A 138 -17.26 -37.51 -3.64
N LYS A 139 -17.86 -38.26 -4.58
CA LYS A 139 -17.17 -39.26 -5.39
C LYS A 139 -16.49 -38.61 -6.59
N VAL A 140 -15.26 -39.01 -6.88
CA VAL A 140 -14.38 -38.38 -7.90
C VAL A 140 -14.93 -38.49 -9.33
N ASP A 141 -15.75 -39.50 -9.62
CA ASP A 141 -16.38 -39.76 -10.92
C ASP A 141 -17.50 -38.77 -11.28
N THR A 142 -17.94 -37.95 -10.33
CA THR A 142 -18.88 -36.84 -10.57
C THR A 142 -18.13 -35.55 -10.90
N GLU A 143 -18.73 -34.70 -11.74
CA GLU A 143 -18.16 -33.40 -12.10
C GLU A 143 -17.84 -32.55 -10.87
N ASN A 144 -18.80 -32.43 -9.95
CA ASN A 144 -18.60 -31.76 -8.66
C ASN A 144 -17.52 -32.43 -7.79
N GLY A 145 -17.40 -33.76 -7.86
CA GLY A 145 -16.39 -34.50 -7.13
C GLY A 145 -14.98 -34.23 -7.63
N ARG A 146 -14.75 -34.24 -8.95
CA ARG A 146 -13.48 -33.83 -9.55
C ARG A 146 -13.10 -32.43 -9.08
N MET A 147 -14.00 -31.46 -9.24
CA MET A 147 -13.77 -30.06 -8.87
C MET A 147 -13.38 -29.93 -7.39
N ILE A 148 -14.15 -30.53 -6.48
CA ILE A 148 -13.89 -30.41 -5.03
C ILE A 148 -12.58 -31.12 -4.62
N LYS A 149 -12.20 -32.22 -5.28
CA LYS A 149 -10.90 -32.87 -5.06
C LYS A 149 -9.75 -31.93 -5.45
N LEU A 150 -9.89 -31.23 -6.57
CA LEU A 150 -8.94 -30.22 -7.01
C LEU A 150 -8.91 -29.00 -6.08
N TRP A 151 -10.03 -28.56 -5.51
CA TRP A 151 -10.03 -27.51 -4.48
C TRP A 151 -9.20 -27.92 -3.26
N ALA A 152 -9.36 -29.17 -2.81
CA ALA A 152 -8.58 -29.70 -1.70
C ALA A 152 -7.08 -29.78 -2.03
N ALA A 153 -6.70 -30.17 -3.25
CA ALA A 153 -5.30 -30.15 -3.68
C ALA A 153 -4.74 -28.72 -3.82
N ALA A 154 -5.49 -27.81 -4.43
CA ALA A 154 -5.10 -26.42 -4.63
C ALA A 154 -4.92 -25.68 -3.29
N THR A 155 -5.81 -25.89 -2.32
CA THR A 155 -5.67 -25.31 -0.97
C THR A 155 -4.42 -25.80 -0.23
N MET A 156 -3.93 -27.01 -0.51
CA MET A 156 -2.63 -27.48 0.00
C MET A 156 -1.48 -26.71 -0.63
N VAL A 157 -1.52 -26.46 -1.95
CA VAL A 157 -0.52 -25.59 -2.62
C VAL A 157 -0.52 -24.20 -1.98
N ILE A 158 -1.70 -23.62 -1.75
CA ILE A 158 -1.82 -22.32 -1.07
C ILE A 158 -1.19 -22.35 0.32
N VAL A 159 -1.52 -23.34 1.16
CA VAL A 159 -0.94 -23.44 2.50
C VAL A 159 0.59 -23.60 2.43
N ILE A 160 1.09 -24.46 1.53
CA ILE A 160 2.53 -24.68 1.34
C ILE A 160 3.24 -23.38 0.92
N LYS A 161 2.63 -22.59 0.03
CA LYS A 161 3.23 -21.37 -0.51
C LYS A 161 3.09 -20.17 0.41
N CYS A 162 1.96 -20.02 1.09
CA CYS A 162 1.64 -18.82 1.87
C CYS A 162 1.92 -18.96 3.37
N CYS A 163 1.98 -20.18 3.92
CA CYS A 163 2.27 -20.43 5.33
C CYS A 163 3.70 -20.96 5.52
N LYS A 164 4.71 -20.09 5.43
CA LYS A 164 6.13 -20.47 5.44
C LYS A 164 6.74 -20.54 6.84
N GLU A 165 6.06 -20.02 7.85
CA GLU A 165 6.59 -20.06 9.21
C GLU A 165 6.74 -21.48 9.76
N SER A 166 7.88 -21.72 10.41
CA SER A 166 8.29 -23.03 10.91
C SER A 166 7.26 -23.69 11.80
N ASP A 167 6.49 -22.90 12.56
CA ASP A 167 5.59 -23.42 13.57
C ASP A 167 4.27 -23.93 12.96
N ARG A 168 3.80 -23.28 11.89
CA ARG A 168 2.54 -23.65 11.19
C ARG A 168 2.69 -24.94 10.38
N LEU A 169 3.82 -25.10 9.68
CA LEU A 169 4.15 -26.28 8.87
C LEU A 169 5.37 -27.06 9.40
N SER A 170 5.52 -27.13 10.71
CA SER A 170 6.59 -27.88 11.39
C SER A 170 6.59 -29.38 11.07
N GLY A 171 7.77 -30.01 11.13
CA GLY A 171 7.92 -31.46 11.14
C GLY A 171 7.62 -32.18 9.82
N GLY A 172 7.83 -31.52 8.66
CA GLY A 172 7.61 -32.12 7.34
C GLY A 172 6.13 -32.20 6.94
N LYS A 173 5.25 -31.44 7.61
CA LYS A 173 3.82 -31.33 7.26
C LYS A 173 3.60 -30.83 5.84
N ASP A 174 4.48 -29.96 5.35
CA ASP A 174 4.48 -29.45 3.98
C ASP A 174 4.64 -30.59 2.93
N LYS A 175 5.59 -31.51 3.15
CA LYS A 175 5.76 -32.71 2.32
C LYS A 175 4.57 -33.66 2.45
N LEU A 176 4.00 -33.80 3.65
CA LEU A 176 2.80 -34.61 3.86
C LEU A 176 1.60 -34.05 3.09
N LEU A 177 1.38 -32.74 3.15
CA LEU A 177 0.36 -32.05 2.35
C LEU A 177 0.60 -32.25 0.86
N ALA A 178 1.85 -32.11 0.40
CA ALA A 178 2.22 -32.38 -1.00
C ALA A 178 1.84 -33.80 -1.44
N MET A 179 2.19 -34.82 -0.65
CA MET A 179 1.83 -36.22 -0.93
C MET A 179 0.32 -36.47 -0.92
N LEU A 180 -0.41 -35.85 0.00
CA LEU A 180 -1.88 -35.97 0.05
C LEU A 180 -2.53 -35.30 -1.17
N GLY A 181 -2.04 -34.14 -1.57
CA GLY A 181 -2.53 -33.43 -2.75
C GLY A 181 -2.29 -34.22 -4.03
N LEU A 182 -1.10 -34.81 -4.19
CA LEU A 182 -0.79 -35.67 -5.35
C LEU A 182 -1.72 -36.87 -5.44
N LYS A 183 -2.00 -37.55 -4.31
CA LYS A 183 -2.98 -38.65 -4.30
C LYS A 183 -4.38 -38.23 -4.74
N LEU A 184 -4.79 -37.00 -4.43
CA LEU A 184 -6.08 -36.47 -4.90
C LEU A 184 -6.04 -36.26 -6.42
N ILE A 185 -4.94 -35.73 -6.96
CA ILE A 185 -4.78 -35.53 -8.40
C ILE A 185 -4.70 -36.87 -9.14
N GLU A 186 -3.94 -37.84 -8.64
CA GLU A 186 -3.87 -39.20 -9.18
C GLU A 186 -5.27 -39.82 -9.28
N SER A 187 -6.09 -39.68 -8.23
CA SER A 187 -7.49 -40.17 -8.26
C SER A 187 -8.37 -39.48 -9.31
N VAL A 188 -8.05 -38.22 -9.66
CA VAL A 188 -8.73 -37.47 -10.72
C VAL A 188 -8.24 -37.94 -12.09
N GLU A 189 -6.94 -38.16 -12.26
CA GLU A 189 -6.31 -38.67 -13.48
C GLU A 189 -6.85 -40.05 -13.87
N GLU A 190 -6.98 -40.97 -12.91
CA GLU A 190 -7.47 -42.34 -13.13
C GLU A 190 -8.86 -42.39 -13.77
N VAL A 191 -9.72 -41.41 -13.46
CA VAL A 191 -11.10 -41.35 -13.97
C VAL A 191 -11.23 -40.37 -15.15
N SER A 192 -10.19 -39.59 -15.43
CA SER A 192 -10.21 -38.58 -16.49
C SER A 192 -10.05 -39.20 -17.88
N LYS A 193 -11.09 -39.10 -18.71
CA LYS A 193 -11.02 -39.52 -20.12
C LYS A 193 -10.15 -38.62 -20.99
N ASN A 194 -10.03 -37.34 -20.63
CA ASN A 194 -9.36 -36.31 -21.43
C ASN A 194 -8.00 -35.89 -20.84
N GLY A 195 -7.48 -36.62 -19.84
CA GLY A 195 -6.27 -36.22 -19.11
C GLY A 195 -6.51 -35.03 -18.18
N ILE A 196 -5.42 -34.38 -17.76
CA ILE A 196 -5.46 -33.16 -16.97
C ILE A 196 -5.24 -31.93 -17.85
N ASN A 197 -5.87 -30.81 -17.50
CA ASN A 197 -5.65 -29.53 -18.18
C ASN A 197 -4.47 -28.76 -17.56
N ALA A 198 -4.10 -27.61 -18.15
CA ALA A 198 -2.99 -26.80 -17.66
C ALA A 198 -3.12 -26.35 -16.19
N GLN A 199 -4.33 -26.04 -15.71
CA GLN A 199 -4.56 -25.62 -14.31
C GLN A 199 -4.38 -26.78 -13.33
N GLU A 200 -4.83 -27.97 -13.69
CA GLU A 200 -4.64 -29.18 -12.90
C GLU A 200 -3.17 -29.62 -12.91
N MET A 201 -2.50 -29.50 -14.06
CA MET A 201 -1.07 -29.73 -14.20
C MET A 201 -0.25 -28.75 -13.36
N TYR A 202 -0.65 -27.48 -13.29
CA TYR A 202 -0.04 -26.49 -12.41
C TYR A 202 -0.06 -26.96 -10.95
N VAL A 203 -1.21 -27.39 -10.44
CA VAL A 203 -1.34 -27.88 -9.06
C VAL A 203 -0.48 -29.13 -8.86
N LYS A 204 -0.48 -30.07 -9.83
CA LYS A 204 0.35 -31.28 -9.78
C LYS A 204 1.83 -30.94 -9.68
N CYS A 205 2.31 -30.05 -10.54
CA CYS A 205 3.71 -29.64 -10.59
C CYS A 205 4.16 -29.03 -9.26
N GLU A 206 3.40 -28.08 -8.73
CA GLU A 206 3.71 -27.43 -7.45
C GLU A 206 3.81 -28.43 -6.28
N LEU A 207 2.92 -29.44 -6.24
CA LEU A 207 2.97 -30.49 -5.23
C LEU A 207 4.14 -31.45 -5.46
N SER A 208 4.42 -31.85 -6.71
CA SER A 208 5.55 -32.73 -7.06
C SER A 208 6.90 -32.11 -6.71
N LEU A 209 7.10 -30.83 -7.07
CA LEU A 209 8.29 -30.07 -6.70
C LEU A 209 8.45 -30.00 -5.18
N LYS A 210 7.36 -29.80 -4.44
CA LYS A 210 7.42 -29.76 -2.96
C LYS A 210 7.71 -31.12 -2.33
N LYS A 211 7.20 -32.22 -2.90
CA LYS A 211 7.52 -33.59 -2.49
C LYS A 211 9.00 -33.90 -2.68
N GLY A 212 9.66 -33.24 -3.63
CA GLY A 212 11.07 -33.45 -4.00
C GLY A 212 11.26 -34.35 -5.22
N ASP A 213 10.19 -34.55 -6.01
CA ASP A 213 10.18 -35.42 -7.19
C ASP A 213 10.43 -34.60 -8.46
N VAL A 214 11.58 -33.92 -8.50
CA VAL A 214 11.87 -32.85 -9.46
C VAL A 214 12.07 -33.39 -10.87
N GLU A 215 12.85 -34.46 -11.04
CA GLU A 215 13.14 -35.04 -12.35
C GLU A 215 11.87 -35.53 -13.06
N SER A 216 11.03 -36.28 -12.33
CA SER A 216 9.74 -36.76 -12.83
C SER A 216 8.83 -35.59 -13.22
N CYS A 217 8.76 -34.54 -12.39
CA CYS A 217 7.99 -33.33 -12.68
C CYS A 217 8.44 -32.65 -13.98
N ILE A 218 9.75 -32.49 -14.17
CA ILE A 218 10.34 -31.88 -15.38
C ILE A 218 10.00 -32.72 -16.62
N GLU A 219 10.07 -34.05 -16.55
CA GLU A 219 9.69 -34.91 -17.67
C GLU A 219 8.20 -34.83 -18.00
N GLU A 220 7.33 -34.80 -16.99
CA GLU A 220 5.89 -34.63 -17.20
C GLU A 220 5.56 -33.26 -17.80
N LEU A 221 6.19 -32.19 -17.31
CA LEU A 221 6.07 -30.83 -17.85
C LEU A 221 6.51 -30.78 -19.32
N GLU A 222 7.67 -31.36 -19.64
CA GLU A 222 8.19 -31.43 -21.01
C GLU A 222 7.22 -32.16 -21.95
N LYS A 223 6.68 -33.30 -21.51
CA LYS A 223 5.66 -34.06 -22.27
C LYS A 223 4.36 -33.28 -22.45
N PHE A 224 3.94 -32.52 -21.43
CA PHE A 224 2.74 -31.69 -21.48
C PHE A 224 2.92 -30.51 -22.43
N LEU A 225 4.01 -29.75 -22.28
CA LEU A 225 4.32 -28.55 -23.06
C LEU A 225 4.53 -28.83 -24.55
N ASN A 226 4.95 -30.04 -24.90
CA ASN A 226 5.01 -30.49 -26.30
C ASN A 226 3.63 -30.69 -26.94
N LYS A 227 2.56 -30.82 -26.15
CA LYS A 227 1.18 -30.98 -26.63
C LYS A 227 0.37 -29.68 -26.52
N GLU A 228 0.53 -28.97 -25.40
CA GLU A 228 -0.23 -27.77 -25.06
C GLU A 228 0.72 -26.68 -24.58
N SER A 229 0.67 -25.52 -25.23
CA SER A 229 1.49 -24.37 -24.83
C SER A 229 0.77 -23.57 -23.75
N ASP A 230 1.29 -23.63 -22.52
CA ASP A 230 0.87 -22.78 -21.41
C ASP A 230 2.07 -22.00 -20.86
N LEU A 231 1.93 -20.68 -20.74
CA LEU A 231 3.03 -19.80 -20.33
C LEU A 231 3.42 -20.02 -18.86
N GLU A 232 2.48 -20.26 -17.96
CA GLU A 232 2.78 -20.43 -16.54
C GLU A 232 3.58 -21.72 -16.31
N LEU A 233 3.16 -22.82 -16.96
CA LEU A 233 3.89 -24.09 -16.93
C LEU A 233 5.26 -23.99 -17.59
N LEU A 234 5.39 -23.23 -18.69
CA LEU A 234 6.67 -22.99 -19.35
C LEU A 234 7.64 -22.22 -18.44
N LEU A 235 7.16 -21.21 -17.72
CA LEU A 235 7.97 -20.44 -16.77
C LEU A 235 8.44 -21.33 -15.60
N ILE A 236 7.57 -22.19 -15.07
CA ILE A 236 7.96 -23.20 -14.07
C ILE A 236 9.03 -24.13 -14.64
N TYR A 237 8.83 -24.64 -15.86
CA TYR A 237 9.79 -25.52 -16.52
C TYR A 237 11.17 -24.86 -16.67
N PHE A 238 11.24 -23.63 -17.16
CA PHE A 238 12.51 -22.89 -17.28
C PHE A 238 13.17 -22.63 -15.93
N ASP A 239 12.41 -22.24 -14.91
CA ASP A 239 12.94 -21.96 -13.58
C ASP A 239 13.51 -23.24 -12.93
N GLU A 240 12.84 -24.37 -13.08
CA GLU A 240 13.31 -25.65 -12.56
C GLU A 240 14.50 -26.21 -13.33
N LEU A 241 14.54 -26.10 -14.67
CA LEU A 241 15.75 -26.46 -15.44
C LEU A 241 16.97 -25.64 -14.99
N LYS A 242 16.78 -24.34 -14.74
CA LYS A 242 17.84 -23.45 -14.25
C LYS A 242 18.30 -23.81 -12.84
N LYS A 243 17.37 -24.03 -11.90
CA LYS A 243 17.68 -24.39 -10.50
C LYS A 243 18.44 -25.71 -10.38
N ASN A 244 18.14 -26.67 -11.25
CA ASN A 244 18.76 -27.99 -11.26
C ASN A 244 19.94 -28.09 -12.23
N GLU A 245 20.44 -26.95 -12.72
CA GLU A 245 21.63 -26.87 -13.58
C GLU A 245 21.55 -27.73 -14.86
N MET A 246 20.33 -27.96 -15.38
CA MET A 246 20.09 -28.72 -16.61
C MET A 246 20.32 -27.84 -17.85
N TRP A 247 21.55 -27.35 -18.01
CA TRP A 247 21.89 -26.28 -18.95
C TRP A 247 21.63 -26.62 -20.42
N ASP A 248 21.92 -27.85 -20.87
CA ASP A 248 21.64 -28.26 -22.26
C ASP A 248 20.13 -28.20 -22.56
N LYS A 249 19.30 -28.78 -21.68
CA LYS A 249 17.84 -28.73 -21.84
C LYS A 249 17.32 -27.30 -21.79
N LEU A 250 17.85 -26.48 -20.88
CA LEU A 250 17.44 -25.07 -20.76
C LEU A 250 17.78 -24.30 -22.04
N TYR A 251 18.97 -24.51 -22.59
CA TYR A 251 19.38 -23.89 -23.85
C TYR A 251 18.45 -24.29 -24.99
N ASP A 252 18.26 -25.59 -25.21
CA ASP A 252 17.45 -26.11 -26.31
C ASP A 252 16.00 -25.64 -26.19
N ALA A 253 15.39 -25.73 -25.00
CA ALA A 253 14.02 -25.30 -24.77
C ALA A 253 13.85 -23.77 -24.94
N SER A 254 14.81 -22.97 -24.44
CA SER A 254 14.76 -21.50 -24.58
C SER A 254 14.91 -21.08 -26.05
N VAL A 255 15.87 -21.67 -26.78
CA VAL A 255 16.09 -21.39 -28.20
C VAL A 255 14.89 -21.83 -29.04
N LYS A 256 14.34 -23.03 -28.77
CA LYS A 256 13.13 -23.52 -29.41
C LYS A 256 11.99 -22.53 -29.24
N TYR A 257 11.75 -22.06 -28.02
CA TYR A 257 10.71 -21.06 -27.75
C TYR A 257 10.96 -19.76 -28.53
N LEU A 258 12.16 -19.18 -28.45
CA LEU A 258 12.49 -17.93 -29.13
C LEU A 258 12.36 -18.03 -30.66
N VAL A 259 12.90 -19.10 -31.26
CA VAL A 259 13.06 -19.23 -32.71
C VAL A 259 11.85 -19.88 -33.37
N GLU A 260 11.40 -21.04 -32.89
CA GLU A 260 10.29 -21.77 -33.53
C GLU A 260 8.95 -21.08 -33.30
N THR A 261 8.73 -20.50 -32.11
CA THR A 261 7.49 -19.76 -31.82
C THR A 261 7.57 -18.28 -32.18
N CYS A 262 8.76 -17.78 -32.56
CA CYS A 262 9.02 -16.39 -32.93
C CYS A 262 8.62 -15.37 -31.84
N VAL A 263 8.73 -15.76 -30.57
CA VAL A 263 8.41 -14.89 -29.42
C VAL A 263 9.68 -14.16 -29.00
N ASP A 264 9.73 -12.85 -29.23
CA ASP A 264 10.87 -12.00 -28.86
C ASP A 264 10.82 -11.60 -27.36
N ASP A 265 11.13 -12.56 -26.48
CA ASP A 265 11.10 -12.39 -25.02
C ASP A 265 12.51 -12.20 -24.42
N TYR A 266 12.73 -11.08 -23.72
CA TYR A 266 14.05 -10.74 -23.18
C TYR A 266 14.49 -11.63 -22.03
N ASP A 267 13.56 -12.10 -21.19
CA ASP A 267 13.90 -12.98 -20.09
C ASP A 267 14.37 -14.35 -20.60
N THR A 268 13.72 -14.87 -21.63
CA THR A 268 14.14 -16.11 -22.30
C THR A 268 15.47 -15.92 -23.05
N TRP A 269 15.72 -14.77 -23.68
CA TRP A 269 17.05 -14.46 -24.24
C TRP A 269 18.16 -14.55 -23.18
N LYS A 270 17.95 -13.96 -22.00
CA LYS A 270 18.91 -14.05 -20.89
C LYS A 270 19.13 -15.50 -20.43
N LEU A 271 18.07 -16.31 -20.35
CA LEU A 271 18.18 -17.73 -20.00
C LEU A 271 18.97 -18.52 -21.06
N ALA A 272 18.68 -18.32 -22.34
CA ALA A 272 19.40 -18.95 -23.45
C ALA A 272 20.89 -18.58 -23.45
N ILE A 273 21.21 -17.29 -23.26
CA ILE A 273 22.59 -16.81 -23.18
C ILE A 273 23.29 -17.41 -21.96
N LEU A 274 22.66 -17.39 -20.78
CA LEU A 274 23.22 -17.99 -19.56
C LEU A 274 23.52 -19.47 -19.76
N ALA A 275 22.56 -20.24 -20.27
CA ALA A 275 22.74 -21.66 -20.55
C ALA A 275 23.85 -21.91 -21.57
N SER A 276 23.92 -21.11 -22.65
CA SER A 276 24.96 -21.23 -23.67
C SER A 276 26.38 -21.01 -23.11
N LYS A 277 26.53 -20.09 -22.15
CA LYS A 277 27.82 -19.83 -21.48
C LYS A 277 28.24 -21.02 -20.64
N LYS A 278 27.27 -21.70 -19.99
CA LYS A 278 27.53 -22.89 -19.17
C LYS A 278 27.91 -24.13 -19.97
N ILE A 279 27.38 -24.28 -21.18
CA ILE A 279 27.65 -25.43 -22.08
C ILE A 279 28.66 -25.11 -23.19
N ASN A 280 29.34 -23.96 -23.13
CA ASN A 280 30.32 -23.50 -24.12
C ASN A 280 29.78 -23.42 -25.57
N LYS A 281 28.52 -23.01 -25.75
CA LYS A 281 27.85 -22.79 -27.06
C LYS A 281 27.58 -21.30 -27.35
N VAL A 282 28.47 -20.41 -26.90
CA VAL A 282 28.28 -18.95 -27.02
C VAL A 282 28.23 -18.51 -28.49
N ASP A 283 29.07 -19.08 -29.36
CA ASP A 283 29.08 -18.74 -30.79
C ASP A 283 27.77 -19.10 -31.49
N ASN A 284 27.16 -20.23 -31.09
CA ASN A 284 25.86 -20.66 -31.61
C ASN A 284 24.77 -19.64 -31.26
N ILE A 285 24.70 -19.21 -29.99
CA ILE A 285 23.69 -18.21 -29.60
C ILE A 285 23.96 -16.85 -30.23
N LYS A 286 25.22 -16.43 -30.38
CA LYS A 286 25.58 -15.20 -31.11
C LYS A 286 25.06 -15.26 -32.55
N SER A 287 25.29 -16.36 -33.26
CA SER A 287 24.78 -16.58 -34.61
C SER A 287 23.24 -16.53 -34.69
N ILE A 288 22.56 -17.14 -33.71
CA ILE A 288 21.09 -17.08 -33.63
C ILE A 288 20.62 -15.63 -33.44
N ILE A 289 21.20 -14.90 -32.50
CA ILE A 289 20.86 -13.49 -32.23
C ILE A 289 21.12 -12.62 -33.46
N ASP A 290 22.22 -12.84 -34.17
CA ASP A 290 22.58 -12.06 -35.36
C ASP A 290 21.65 -12.27 -36.54
N ASN A 291 21.15 -13.51 -36.71
CA ASN A 291 20.20 -13.87 -37.76
C ASN A 291 18.74 -13.61 -37.36
N TYR A 292 18.48 -13.29 -36.08
CA TYR A 292 17.14 -12.97 -35.61
C TYR A 292 16.68 -11.61 -36.14
N LYS A 293 15.36 -11.43 -36.22
CA LYS A 293 14.77 -10.16 -36.65
C LYS A 293 15.26 -9.01 -35.75
N VAL A 294 15.70 -7.91 -36.38
CA VAL A 294 16.10 -6.70 -35.66
C VAL A 294 14.90 -6.13 -34.89
N GLY A 295 14.99 -6.21 -33.56
CA GLY A 295 14.02 -5.70 -32.59
C GLY A 295 14.70 -5.32 -31.27
N ARG A 296 13.96 -4.69 -30.35
CA ARG A 296 14.52 -4.15 -29.11
C ARG A 296 15.24 -5.23 -28.30
N ASN A 297 14.57 -6.36 -28.06
CA ASN A 297 15.12 -7.42 -27.22
C ASN A 297 16.29 -8.14 -27.89
N SER A 298 16.25 -8.37 -29.21
CA SER A 298 17.41 -8.90 -29.96
C SER A 298 18.65 -8.00 -29.87
N GLN A 299 18.50 -6.67 -29.92
CA GLN A 299 19.65 -5.76 -29.81
C GLN A 299 20.18 -5.70 -28.38
N LEU A 300 19.31 -5.77 -27.36
CA LEU A 300 19.75 -5.91 -25.97
C LEU A 300 20.42 -7.27 -25.73
N ALA A 301 19.95 -8.34 -26.37
CA ALA A 301 20.58 -9.65 -26.34
C ALA A 301 21.99 -9.63 -26.96
N LYS A 302 22.20 -8.87 -28.05
CA LYS A 302 23.54 -8.63 -28.64
C LYS A 302 24.49 -7.96 -27.64
N ILE A 303 24.01 -7.02 -26.83
CA ILE A 303 24.82 -6.40 -25.77
C ILE A 303 25.08 -7.40 -24.63
N HIS A 304 24.07 -8.17 -24.24
CA HIS A 304 24.12 -9.08 -23.09
C HIS A 304 24.99 -10.33 -23.33
N VAL A 305 25.04 -10.84 -24.57
CA VAL A 305 25.84 -12.03 -24.91
C VAL A 305 27.35 -11.77 -24.86
N ILE A 306 27.79 -10.52 -25.07
CA ILE A 306 29.19 -10.11 -25.03
C ILE A 306 29.69 -10.17 -23.58
N ASP A 307 30.86 -10.78 -23.38
CA ASP A 307 31.50 -10.84 -22.07
C ASP A 307 31.92 -9.46 -21.56
N ASP A 308 31.84 -9.28 -20.25
CA ASP A 308 32.12 -7.98 -19.61
C ASP A 308 33.59 -7.54 -19.80
N ASP A 309 34.50 -8.49 -20.00
CA ASP A 309 35.92 -8.21 -20.30
C ASP A 309 36.13 -7.65 -21.71
N ASN A 310 35.22 -7.91 -22.66
CA ASN A 310 35.31 -7.38 -24.03
C ASN A 310 34.61 -6.01 -24.14
N VAL A 311 35.22 -5.03 -23.49
CA VAL A 311 34.70 -3.65 -23.41
C VAL A 311 34.53 -3.05 -24.82
N GLU A 312 35.48 -3.26 -25.73
CA GLU A 312 35.43 -2.68 -27.09
C GLU A 312 34.23 -3.20 -27.92
N GLU A 313 33.99 -4.52 -27.91
CA GLU A 313 32.84 -5.12 -28.61
C GLU A 313 31.52 -4.63 -27.98
N LYS A 314 31.49 -4.50 -26.65
CA LYS A 314 30.32 -4.04 -25.91
C LYS A 314 30.02 -2.55 -26.17
N GLU A 315 31.04 -1.69 -26.22
CA GLU A 315 30.91 -0.28 -26.63
C GLU A 315 30.34 -0.16 -28.04
N LYS A 316 30.82 -0.98 -28.98
CA LYS A 316 30.30 -1.01 -30.35
C LYS A 316 28.84 -1.45 -30.40
N ALA A 317 28.47 -2.48 -29.63
CA ALA A 317 27.08 -2.94 -29.54
C ALA A 317 26.15 -1.87 -28.93
N VAL A 318 26.61 -1.14 -27.91
CA VAL A 318 25.87 0.00 -27.33
C VAL A 318 25.74 1.15 -28.32
N SER A 319 26.80 1.49 -29.06
CA SER A 319 26.75 2.51 -30.12
C SER A 319 25.72 2.15 -31.21
N ASN A 320 25.70 0.88 -31.63
CA ASN A 320 24.69 0.37 -32.55
C ASN A 320 23.28 0.50 -31.96
N TYR A 321 23.09 0.17 -30.68
CA TYR A 321 21.82 0.33 -29.98
C TYR A 321 21.36 1.79 -29.98
N PHE A 322 22.25 2.73 -29.64
CA PHE A 322 21.93 4.16 -29.66
C PHE A 322 21.51 4.63 -31.05
N SER A 323 22.17 4.18 -32.11
CA SER A 323 21.81 4.56 -33.47
C SER A 323 20.35 4.22 -33.83
N LEU A 324 19.78 3.18 -33.21
CA LEU A 324 18.41 2.72 -33.43
C LEU A 324 17.41 3.27 -32.41
N TYR A 325 17.82 3.43 -31.15
CA TYR A 325 16.90 3.68 -30.03
C TYR A 325 17.11 5.00 -29.28
N MET A 326 18.17 5.79 -29.53
CA MET A 326 18.41 7.06 -28.81
C MET A 326 17.25 8.07 -28.92
N HIS A 327 16.45 7.98 -30.00
CA HIS A 327 15.24 8.78 -30.20
C HIS A 327 13.95 8.14 -29.64
N LYS A 328 14.08 7.11 -28.78
CA LYS A 328 12.98 6.41 -28.10
C LYS A 328 13.14 6.56 -26.59
N LEU A 329 12.04 6.84 -25.88
CA LEU A 329 12.06 7.09 -24.42
C LEU A 329 12.52 5.87 -23.59
N CYS A 330 12.40 4.66 -24.13
CA CYS A 330 12.86 3.44 -23.44
C CYS A 330 14.40 3.34 -23.38
N CYS A 331 15.14 4.04 -24.25
CA CYS A 331 16.58 3.84 -24.43
C CYS A 331 17.38 3.95 -23.14
N TYR A 332 17.10 4.97 -22.32
CA TYR A 332 17.77 5.12 -21.02
C TYR A 332 17.48 3.95 -20.08
N LEU A 333 16.21 3.55 -19.94
CA LEU A 333 15.80 2.46 -19.05
C LEU A 333 16.35 1.10 -19.51
N ASP A 334 16.45 0.89 -20.81
CA ASP A 334 16.97 -0.33 -21.41
C ASP A 334 18.44 -0.57 -21.05
N LEU A 335 19.23 0.50 -21.01
CA LEU A 335 20.66 0.45 -20.74
C LEU A 335 21.01 0.78 -19.29
N LYS A 336 20.06 1.23 -18.46
CA LYS A 336 20.30 1.65 -17.06
C LYS A 336 21.10 0.63 -16.26
N ASN A 337 20.71 -0.64 -16.32
CA ASN A 337 21.41 -1.71 -15.58
C ASN A 337 22.86 -1.88 -16.04
N LEU A 338 23.13 -1.69 -17.34
CA LEU A 338 24.50 -1.73 -17.86
C LEU A 338 25.30 -0.53 -17.34
N LEU A 339 24.71 0.67 -17.33
CA LEU A 339 25.36 1.87 -16.78
C LEU A 339 25.70 1.73 -15.30
N ASP A 340 24.86 1.02 -14.54
CA ASP A 340 25.04 0.82 -13.10
C ASP A 340 26.00 -0.34 -12.76
N SER A 341 26.45 -1.12 -13.76
CA SER A 341 27.31 -2.30 -13.59
C SER A 341 28.82 -2.03 -13.68
N ASP A 342 29.22 -0.77 -13.89
CA ASP A 342 30.62 -0.31 -14.08
C ASP A 342 31.41 -1.00 -15.23
N VAL A 343 30.76 -1.87 -16.03
CA VAL A 343 31.38 -2.56 -17.18
C VAL A 343 31.90 -1.58 -18.23
N LEU A 344 31.17 -0.48 -18.47
CA LEU A 344 31.62 0.60 -19.33
C LEU A 344 32.11 1.77 -18.48
N SER A 345 33.30 2.28 -18.81
CA SER A 345 33.86 3.44 -18.12
C SER A 345 32.96 4.67 -18.28
N LYS A 346 32.93 5.53 -17.26
CA LYS A 346 32.20 6.81 -17.31
C LYS A 346 32.57 7.64 -18.54
N SER A 347 33.87 7.72 -18.84
CA SER A 347 34.40 8.42 -20.02
C SER A 347 33.93 7.81 -21.33
N SER A 348 33.83 6.48 -21.41
CA SER A 348 33.34 5.79 -22.60
C SER A 348 31.88 6.11 -22.86
N ILE A 349 31.04 6.06 -21.83
CA ILE A 349 29.61 6.37 -21.95
C ILE A 349 29.42 7.83 -22.38
N LEU A 350 30.14 8.77 -21.74
CA LEU A 350 30.11 10.18 -22.11
C LEU A 350 30.51 10.38 -23.58
N LYS A 351 31.59 9.74 -24.03
CA LYS A 351 32.01 9.79 -25.42
C LYS A 351 30.91 9.29 -26.37
N LEU A 352 30.31 8.13 -26.08
CA LEU A 352 29.25 7.55 -26.91
C LEU A 352 28.02 8.45 -27.02
N ILE A 353 27.59 9.09 -25.92
CA ILE A 353 26.42 9.99 -25.97
C ILE A 353 26.74 11.32 -26.65
N GLU A 354 27.97 11.85 -26.52
CA GLU A 354 28.41 13.06 -27.23
C GLU A 354 28.49 12.81 -28.75
N GLU A 355 29.02 11.65 -29.18
CA GLU A 355 29.03 11.26 -30.60
C GLU A 355 27.61 11.24 -31.19
N GLN A 356 26.62 10.74 -30.44
CA GLN A 356 25.22 10.76 -30.88
C GLN A 356 24.64 12.17 -30.88
N PHE A 357 25.01 12.99 -29.90
CA PHE A 357 24.56 14.38 -29.81
C PHE A 357 25.05 15.20 -31.01
N GLU A 358 26.32 15.06 -31.38
CA GLU A 358 26.93 15.67 -32.57
C GLU A 358 26.33 15.12 -33.87
N LYS A 359 26.23 13.79 -34.01
CA LYS A 359 25.69 13.13 -35.21
C LYS A 359 24.26 13.55 -35.54
N ASN A 360 23.45 13.87 -34.54
CA ASN A 360 22.08 14.33 -34.73
C ASN A 360 21.97 15.88 -34.80
N GLU A 361 23.09 16.59 -34.80
CA GLU A 361 23.18 18.06 -34.89
C GLU A 361 22.38 18.78 -33.79
N MET A 362 22.41 18.26 -32.55
CA MET A 362 21.61 18.80 -31.45
C MET A 362 21.95 20.26 -31.10
N ASN A 363 23.19 20.71 -31.33
CA ASN A 363 23.58 22.10 -31.14
C ASN A 363 22.72 23.07 -31.95
N SER A 364 22.41 22.74 -33.22
CA SER A 364 21.54 23.57 -34.07
C SER A 364 20.12 23.72 -33.51
N VAL A 365 19.64 22.72 -32.76
CA VAL A 365 18.32 22.74 -32.10
C VAL A 365 18.34 23.67 -30.90
N ILE A 366 19.40 23.60 -30.11
CA ILE A 366 19.55 24.37 -28.87
C ILE A 366 19.79 25.85 -29.17
N THR A 367 20.59 26.17 -30.20
CA THR A 367 20.82 27.57 -30.63
C THR A 367 19.62 28.16 -31.37
N GLY A 368 18.65 27.33 -31.76
CA GLY A 368 17.44 27.75 -32.47
C GLY A 368 17.63 27.92 -33.98
N GLU A 369 18.80 27.56 -34.52
CA GLU A 369 19.06 27.51 -35.97
C GLU A 369 18.15 26.50 -36.66
N ARG A 370 17.84 25.39 -35.97
CA ARG A 370 16.91 24.35 -36.42
C ARG A 370 15.76 24.21 -35.43
N LYS A 371 14.54 24.13 -35.95
CA LYS A 371 13.36 23.89 -35.10
C LYS A 371 13.36 22.45 -34.58
N ALA A 372 13.23 22.29 -33.27
CA ALA A 372 13.16 20.96 -32.64
C ALA A 372 11.97 20.14 -33.16
N THR A 373 12.23 18.87 -33.43
CA THR A 373 11.25 17.81 -33.66
C THR A 373 11.06 16.96 -32.41
N GLU A 374 10.05 16.08 -32.41
CA GLU A 374 9.82 15.13 -31.30
C GLU A 374 11.00 14.16 -31.10
N LYS A 375 11.65 13.73 -32.19
CA LYS A 375 12.85 12.88 -32.11
C LYS A 375 13.99 13.60 -31.42
N ASP A 376 14.22 14.87 -31.76
CA ASP A 376 15.28 15.69 -31.14
C ASP A 376 15.01 15.86 -29.64
N LEU A 377 13.76 16.13 -29.27
CA LEU A 377 13.35 16.20 -27.86
C LEU A 377 13.72 14.91 -27.10
N ILE A 378 13.37 13.75 -27.64
CA ILE A 378 13.66 12.47 -26.98
C ILE A 378 15.16 12.20 -26.89
N ILE A 379 15.94 12.56 -27.93
CA ILE A 379 17.41 12.45 -27.89
C ILE A 379 17.99 13.33 -26.79
N LEU A 380 17.56 14.59 -26.69
CA LEU A 380 18.01 15.51 -25.63
C LEU A 380 17.65 15.01 -24.23
N VAL A 381 16.45 14.44 -24.06
CA VAL A 381 16.02 13.82 -22.80
C VAL A 381 16.93 12.66 -22.44
N ASN A 382 17.12 11.70 -23.35
CA ASN A 382 18.01 10.54 -23.10
C ASN A 382 19.44 11.01 -22.80
N TYR A 383 19.97 11.96 -23.57
CA TYR A 383 21.29 12.54 -23.35
C TYR A 383 21.44 13.07 -21.91
N MET A 384 20.49 13.86 -21.42
CA MET A 384 20.53 14.40 -20.05
C MET A 384 20.40 13.30 -18.98
N LYS A 385 19.56 12.29 -19.21
CA LYS A 385 19.42 11.13 -18.30
C LYS A 385 20.72 10.32 -18.22
N PHE A 386 21.38 10.04 -19.34
CA PHE A 386 22.69 9.38 -19.35
C PHE A 386 23.74 10.25 -18.65
N LYS A 387 23.82 11.54 -18.99
CA LYS A 387 24.81 12.46 -18.42
C LYS A 387 24.71 12.55 -16.89
N THR A 388 23.50 12.70 -16.34
CA THR A 388 23.28 12.74 -14.88
C THR A 388 23.44 11.39 -14.20
N ASN A 389 23.26 10.27 -14.90
CA ASN A 389 23.53 8.95 -14.35
C ASN A 389 25.02 8.75 -14.08
N VAL A 390 25.85 9.21 -15.02
CA VAL A 390 27.31 9.02 -15.00
C VAL A 390 27.99 10.08 -14.12
N SER A 391 27.46 11.31 -14.13
CA SER A 391 27.94 12.46 -13.36
C SER A 391 26.83 13.06 -12.47
N PRO A 392 26.52 12.44 -11.32
CA PRO A 392 25.54 12.96 -10.36
C PRO A 392 25.90 14.36 -9.80
N GLU A 393 27.17 14.72 -9.77
CA GLU A 393 27.68 16.03 -9.35
C GLU A 393 27.10 17.20 -10.18
N LEU A 394 26.54 16.92 -11.36
CA LEU A 394 25.84 17.93 -12.17
C LEU A 394 24.63 18.54 -11.45
N PHE A 395 24.01 17.85 -10.49
CA PHE A 395 22.94 18.43 -9.68
C PHE A 395 23.42 19.56 -8.75
N GLU A 396 24.73 19.73 -8.57
CA GLU A 396 25.33 20.85 -7.82
C GLU A 396 25.73 22.02 -8.74
N SER A 397 25.55 21.88 -10.06
CA SER A 397 25.99 22.89 -11.05
C SER A 397 24.86 23.83 -11.48
N LYS A 398 25.11 25.14 -11.35
CA LYS A 398 24.24 26.20 -11.90
C LYS A 398 24.18 26.18 -13.43
N GLU A 399 25.25 25.76 -14.09
CA GLU A 399 25.30 25.63 -15.55
C GLU A 399 24.38 24.50 -16.02
N TYR A 400 24.35 23.39 -15.28
CA TYR A 400 23.45 22.28 -15.58
C TYR A 400 21.97 22.67 -15.41
N PHE A 401 21.63 23.42 -14.34
CA PHE A 401 20.30 24.02 -14.19
C PHE A 401 19.93 24.86 -15.43
N THR A 402 20.84 25.73 -15.85
CA THR A 402 20.64 26.62 -17.00
C THR A 402 20.43 25.81 -18.29
N THR A 403 21.20 24.74 -18.47
CA THR A 403 21.09 23.82 -19.60
C THR A 403 19.69 23.16 -19.65
N CYS A 404 19.18 22.70 -18.51
CA CYS A 404 17.84 22.12 -18.42
C CYS A 404 16.75 23.13 -18.87
N CYS A 405 16.82 24.37 -18.37
CA CYS A 405 15.89 25.43 -18.74
C CYS A 405 15.98 25.77 -20.25
N GLN A 406 17.19 25.84 -20.81
CA GLN A 406 17.41 26.07 -22.23
C GLN A 406 16.82 24.96 -23.11
N TYR A 407 16.99 23.68 -22.73
CA TYR A 407 16.47 22.55 -23.50
C TYR A 407 14.93 22.50 -23.45
N PHE A 408 14.35 22.83 -22.30
CA PHE A 408 12.90 23.01 -22.20
C PHE A 408 12.41 24.13 -23.12
N ASP A 409 13.09 25.29 -23.11
CA ASP A 409 12.72 26.41 -23.96
C ASP A 409 12.81 26.11 -25.46
N ALA A 410 13.84 25.38 -25.89
CA ALA A 410 14.04 24.99 -27.28
C ALA A 410 12.96 24.01 -27.77
N THR A 411 12.28 23.29 -26.87
CA THR A 411 11.36 22.20 -27.22
C THR A 411 9.89 22.47 -26.83
N LYS A 412 9.61 23.45 -25.95
CA LYS A 412 8.25 23.69 -25.42
C LYS A 412 7.18 24.00 -26.47
N HIS A 413 7.55 24.47 -27.67
CA HIS A 413 6.56 24.69 -28.75
C HIS A 413 5.93 23.39 -29.25
N LEU A 414 6.57 22.24 -29.03
CA LEU A 414 6.05 20.93 -29.40
C LEU A 414 4.77 20.57 -28.64
N GLN A 415 4.58 21.13 -27.44
CA GLN A 415 3.33 20.97 -26.68
C GLN A 415 2.10 21.46 -27.45
N ASN A 416 2.25 22.46 -28.33
CA ASN A 416 1.12 23.00 -29.10
C ASN A 416 0.55 22.01 -30.11
N LYS A 417 1.28 20.94 -30.44
CA LYS A 417 0.86 19.89 -31.37
C LYS A 417 0.65 18.54 -30.68
N LEU A 418 0.85 18.48 -29.36
CA LEU A 418 0.75 17.26 -28.58
C LEU A 418 -0.73 16.90 -28.40
N PRO A 419 -1.13 15.64 -28.65
CA PRO A 419 -2.46 15.18 -28.29
C PRO A 419 -2.73 15.36 -26.80
N ASP A 420 -4.00 15.64 -26.44
CA ASP A 420 -4.39 16.00 -25.08
C ASP A 420 -3.89 15.02 -24.01
N PHE A 421 -3.89 13.72 -24.29
CA PHE A 421 -3.56 12.66 -23.32
C PHE A 421 -2.11 12.17 -23.43
N ASP A 422 -1.34 12.67 -24.39
CA ASP A 422 0.03 12.22 -24.61
C ASP A 422 1.00 12.89 -23.63
N TYR A 423 2.01 12.13 -23.25
CA TYR A 423 3.07 12.61 -22.37
C TYR A 423 4.03 13.54 -23.12
N PHE A 424 4.30 14.71 -22.55
CA PHE A 424 5.33 15.61 -23.06
C PHE A 424 6.69 15.33 -22.41
N ALA A 425 7.60 14.70 -23.16
CA ALA A 425 8.93 14.36 -22.67
C ALA A 425 9.79 15.55 -22.19
N GLY A 426 9.48 16.79 -22.62
CA GLY A 426 10.23 17.96 -22.15
C GLY A 426 10.03 18.28 -20.68
N PHE A 427 9.00 17.72 -20.02
CA PHE A 427 8.85 17.87 -18.57
C PHE A 427 9.98 17.24 -17.76
N GLU A 428 10.73 16.31 -18.36
CA GLU A 428 11.95 15.76 -17.75
C GLU A 428 12.97 16.87 -17.45
N PHE A 429 13.09 17.87 -18.32
CA PHE A 429 13.99 19.01 -18.08
C PHE A 429 13.55 19.88 -16.91
N ILE A 430 12.23 20.07 -16.73
CA ILE A 430 11.70 20.81 -15.58
C ILE A 430 12.00 20.06 -14.28
N ILE A 431 11.79 18.75 -14.26
CA ILE A 431 12.05 17.91 -13.08
C ILE A 431 13.54 17.93 -12.74
N LEU A 432 14.42 17.76 -13.74
CA LEU A 432 15.87 17.85 -13.55
C LEU A 432 16.29 19.25 -13.05
N ALA A 433 15.73 20.32 -13.60
CA ALA A 433 15.99 21.69 -13.14
C ALA A 433 15.56 21.90 -11.68
N ILE A 434 14.38 21.41 -11.29
CA ILE A 434 13.89 21.50 -9.90
C ILE A 434 14.80 20.69 -8.97
N GLN A 435 15.21 19.48 -9.36
CA GLN A 435 16.15 18.66 -8.58
C GLN A 435 17.49 19.36 -8.36
N THR A 436 18.05 19.98 -9.42
CA THR A 436 19.28 20.78 -9.33
C THR A 436 19.09 22.00 -8.43
N TYR A 437 18.00 22.75 -8.60
CA TYR A 437 17.71 23.92 -7.77
C TYR A 437 17.61 23.58 -6.28
N LEU A 438 16.88 22.50 -5.95
CA LEU A 438 16.74 22.01 -4.57
C LEU A 438 18.06 21.48 -4.01
N THR A 439 18.90 20.85 -4.84
CA THR A 439 20.21 20.33 -4.41
C THR A 439 21.18 21.48 -4.10
N ILE A 440 21.22 22.51 -4.95
CA ILE A 440 22.06 23.71 -4.74
C ILE A 440 21.62 24.47 -3.49
N ASN A 441 20.30 24.58 -3.26
CA ASN A 441 19.72 25.38 -2.16
C ASN A 441 19.32 24.54 -0.95
N LYS A 442 19.89 23.35 -0.77
CA LYS A 442 19.48 22.37 0.25
C LYS A 442 19.43 22.92 1.68
N ASP A 443 20.30 23.87 2.01
CA ASP A 443 20.43 24.46 3.35
C ASP A 443 19.56 25.71 3.56
N SER A 444 18.91 26.21 2.50
CA SER A 444 18.10 27.45 2.50
C SER A 444 16.65 27.24 2.10
N ILE A 445 16.17 25.98 2.12
CA ILE A 445 14.79 25.65 1.79
C ILE A 445 13.84 26.21 2.86
N THR A 446 12.87 26.99 2.40
CA THR A 446 11.83 27.64 3.23
C THR A 446 10.46 27.43 2.59
N GLU A 447 9.37 27.84 3.26
CA GLU A 447 8.02 27.82 2.67
C GLU A 447 7.97 28.59 1.34
N GLN A 448 8.75 29.66 1.23
CA GLN A 448 8.88 30.46 0.02
C GLN A 448 9.42 29.66 -1.17
N THR A 449 10.34 28.71 -0.91
CA THR A 449 10.86 27.79 -1.94
C THR A 449 9.74 26.94 -2.51
N PHE A 450 8.88 26.36 -1.65
CA PHE A 450 7.74 25.55 -2.10
C PHE A 450 6.75 26.37 -2.92
N LEU A 451 6.41 27.60 -2.49
CA LEU A 451 5.48 28.47 -3.23
C LEU A 451 6.00 28.80 -4.65
N ASN A 452 7.29 29.12 -4.76
CA ASN A 452 7.93 29.37 -6.05
C ASN A 452 7.82 28.16 -6.99
N LEU A 453 8.16 26.97 -6.50
CA LEU A 453 8.14 25.74 -7.28
C LEU A 453 6.72 25.27 -7.63
N ILE A 454 5.75 25.50 -6.74
CA ILE A 454 4.33 25.27 -7.03
C ILE A 454 3.90 26.08 -8.25
N ILE A 455 4.28 27.35 -8.35
CA ILE A 455 3.93 28.21 -9.51
C ILE A 455 4.57 27.69 -10.80
N VAL A 456 5.82 27.21 -10.73
CA VAL A 456 6.51 26.59 -11.89
C VAL A 456 5.75 25.35 -12.39
N LEU A 457 5.34 24.47 -11.48
CA LEU A 457 4.60 23.24 -11.82
C LEU A 457 3.18 23.53 -12.32
N GLU A 458 2.45 24.43 -11.65
CA GLU A 458 1.12 24.89 -12.08
C GLU A 458 1.16 25.47 -13.50
N ASN A 459 2.17 26.29 -13.81
CA ASN A 459 2.39 26.83 -15.15
C ASN A 459 2.66 25.72 -16.19
N SER A 460 3.44 24.71 -15.82
CA SER A 460 3.77 23.57 -16.68
C SER A 460 2.54 22.71 -17.02
N LEU A 461 1.59 22.60 -16.07
CA LEU A 461 0.37 21.82 -16.22
C LEU A 461 -0.74 22.53 -17.00
N VAL A 462 -0.62 23.83 -17.32
CA VAL A 462 -1.64 24.58 -18.08
C VAL A 462 -1.91 23.95 -19.45
N LYS A 463 -0.84 23.54 -20.16
CA LYS A 463 -0.93 22.97 -21.51
C LYS A 463 -1.05 21.45 -21.54
N ASN A 464 -0.54 20.76 -20.52
CA ASN A 464 -0.67 19.31 -20.39
C ASN A 464 -1.22 18.95 -19.01
N LYS A 465 -2.54 19.05 -18.88
CA LYS A 465 -3.27 18.85 -17.63
C LYS A 465 -3.34 17.39 -17.17
N TYR A 466 -2.85 16.43 -17.96
CA TYR A 466 -2.91 15.00 -17.63
C TYR A 466 -1.60 14.47 -17.08
N GLU A 467 -0.53 15.27 -17.10
CA GLU A 467 0.75 14.76 -16.67
C GLU A 467 0.78 14.50 -15.16
N PHE A 468 0.92 13.23 -14.78
CA PHE A 468 0.69 12.78 -13.42
C PHE A 468 1.92 12.94 -12.52
N HIS A 469 3.15 12.82 -13.04
CA HIS A 469 4.36 13.01 -12.22
C HIS A 469 4.39 14.43 -11.64
N LEU A 470 4.16 15.45 -12.48
CA LEU A 470 4.10 16.84 -12.03
C LEU A 470 2.99 17.07 -11.01
N LYS A 471 1.83 16.42 -11.18
CA LYS A 471 0.73 16.48 -10.20
C LYS A 471 1.08 15.85 -8.86
N LEU A 472 1.78 14.72 -8.86
CA LEU A 472 2.25 14.08 -7.62
C LEU A 472 3.27 14.97 -6.91
N TRP A 473 4.25 15.54 -7.63
CA TRP A 473 5.21 16.50 -7.08
C TRP A 473 4.53 17.76 -6.54
N LEU A 474 3.55 18.28 -7.28
CA LEU A 474 2.74 19.42 -6.88
C LEU A 474 1.96 19.12 -5.60
N ALA A 475 1.37 17.92 -5.47
CA ALA A 475 0.71 17.49 -4.25
C ALA A 475 1.69 17.41 -3.07
N THR A 476 2.91 16.88 -3.28
CA THR A 476 3.95 16.85 -2.25
C THR A 476 4.33 18.26 -1.78
N PHE A 477 4.50 19.21 -2.70
CA PHE A 477 4.82 20.60 -2.34
C PHE A 477 3.67 21.29 -1.62
N TYR A 478 2.43 21.14 -2.09
CA TYR A 478 1.27 21.67 -1.37
C TYR A 478 1.14 21.08 0.03
N SER A 479 1.43 19.78 0.20
CA SER A 479 1.40 19.10 1.50
C SER A 479 2.38 19.71 2.51
N ASN A 480 3.48 20.32 2.08
CA ASN A 480 4.43 21.05 2.92
C ASN A 480 4.05 22.53 3.14
N THR A 481 2.83 22.94 2.76
CA THR A 481 2.27 24.26 3.04
C THR A 481 0.92 24.14 3.73
N ASN A 482 0.42 25.24 4.28
CA ASN A 482 -0.94 25.34 4.81
C ASN A 482 -2.01 25.58 3.71
N ILE A 483 -1.62 25.51 2.43
CA ILE A 483 -2.50 25.72 1.28
C ILE A 483 -2.99 24.35 0.78
N SER A 484 -3.82 23.69 1.58
CA SER A 484 -4.31 22.33 1.34
C SER A 484 -5.46 22.15 0.32
N PRO A 485 -6.34 23.13 0.00
CA PRO A 485 -7.47 22.92 -0.90
C PRO A 485 -7.13 22.40 -2.31
N PRO A 486 -5.99 22.79 -2.93
CA PRO A 486 -5.54 22.21 -4.19
C PRO A 486 -5.33 20.69 -4.16
N LEU A 487 -4.96 20.10 -3.02
CA LEU A 487 -4.70 18.65 -2.91
C LEU A 487 -5.90 17.83 -3.37
N LYS A 488 -7.11 18.21 -2.94
CA LYS A 488 -8.35 17.55 -3.35
C LYS A 488 -8.61 17.69 -4.85
N LYS A 489 -8.40 18.89 -5.41
CA LYS A 489 -8.54 19.13 -6.86
C LYS A 489 -7.57 18.26 -7.66
N ILE A 490 -6.33 18.13 -7.20
CA ILE A 490 -5.31 17.29 -7.84
C ILE A 490 -5.73 15.81 -7.76
N TYR A 491 -6.12 15.34 -6.57
CA TYR A 491 -6.61 13.97 -6.34
C TYR A 491 -7.76 13.60 -7.29
N GLU A 492 -8.78 14.47 -7.38
CA GLU A 492 -9.92 14.28 -8.28
C GLU A 492 -9.51 14.32 -9.76
N SER A 493 -8.58 15.20 -10.13
CA SER A 493 -8.08 15.31 -11.51
C SER A 493 -7.29 14.08 -11.97
N LEU A 494 -6.65 13.37 -11.04
CA LEU A 494 -5.96 12.11 -11.28
C LEU A 494 -6.91 10.92 -11.38
N LYS A 495 -8.19 11.10 -11.01
CA LYS A 495 -9.23 10.06 -11.01
C LYS A 495 -8.82 8.82 -10.20
N ILE A 496 -8.19 9.03 -9.05
CA ILE A 496 -7.75 7.96 -8.14
C ILE A 496 -8.97 7.13 -7.71
N LYS A 497 -8.95 5.83 -8.03
CA LYS A 497 -10.05 4.89 -7.79
C LYS A 497 -9.55 3.47 -7.51
N ASN A 498 -10.41 2.65 -6.92
CA ASN A 498 -10.16 1.23 -6.63
C ASN A 498 -8.82 1.06 -5.87
N VAL A 499 -7.94 0.16 -6.33
CA VAL A 499 -6.65 -0.12 -5.69
C VAL A 499 -5.76 1.13 -5.53
N GLN A 500 -5.90 2.14 -6.39
CA GLN A 500 -5.13 3.39 -6.26
C GLN A 500 -5.49 4.16 -4.98
N ILE A 501 -6.67 3.90 -4.40
CA ILE A 501 -7.05 4.46 -3.11
C ILE A 501 -6.09 3.98 -2.02
N ASP A 502 -5.64 2.72 -2.10
CA ASP A 502 -4.70 2.11 -1.16
C ASP A 502 -3.26 2.54 -1.42
N THR A 503 -2.88 2.71 -2.69
CA THR A 503 -1.48 2.97 -3.06
C THR A 503 -1.11 4.45 -3.15
N LEU A 504 -2.04 5.35 -3.52
CA LEU A 504 -1.74 6.76 -3.84
C LEU A 504 -2.43 7.80 -2.94
N SER A 505 -3.56 7.48 -2.31
CA SER A 505 -4.24 8.41 -1.40
C SER A 505 -3.38 8.97 -0.26
N PRO A 506 -2.39 8.23 0.30
CA PRO A 506 -1.53 8.77 1.35
C PRO A 506 -0.84 10.10 1.00
N TYR A 507 -0.48 10.32 -0.27
CA TYR A 507 0.13 11.58 -0.72
C TYR A 507 -0.78 12.82 -0.57
N PHE A 508 -2.09 12.60 -0.51
CA PHE A 508 -3.11 13.64 -0.41
C PHE A 508 -3.76 13.70 0.97
N MET A 509 -3.79 12.57 1.66
CA MET A 509 -4.50 12.40 2.93
C MET A 509 -3.60 12.51 4.16
N ASN A 510 -2.27 12.61 4.00
CA ASN A 510 -1.38 12.70 5.14
C ASN A 510 -1.67 13.95 5.99
N HIS A 511 -1.93 13.73 7.28
CA HIS A 511 -2.41 14.73 8.26
C HIS A 511 -3.68 15.48 7.80
N LEU A 512 -4.53 14.88 6.96
CA LEU A 512 -5.68 15.58 6.37
C LEU A 512 -6.62 16.17 7.43
N SER A 513 -6.92 15.41 8.48
CA SER A 513 -7.83 15.83 9.57
C SER A 513 -7.30 16.99 10.41
N SER A 514 -5.99 17.27 10.38
CA SER A 514 -5.38 18.41 11.06
C SER A 514 -4.98 19.54 10.08
N LYS A 515 -5.22 19.35 8.78
CA LYS A 515 -5.13 20.39 7.74
C LYS A 515 -6.50 20.96 7.36
N THR A 516 -7.52 20.10 7.32
CA THR A 516 -8.89 20.50 6.97
C THR A 516 -9.96 19.63 7.65
N ARG A 517 -11.16 20.21 7.83
CA ARG A 517 -12.39 19.54 8.31
C ARG A 517 -13.21 18.90 7.17
N ASP A 518 -12.76 18.99 5.91
CA ASP A 518 -13.37 18.27 4.80
C ASP A 518 -13.17 16.76 4.98
N VAL A 519 -14.26 15.99 4.82
CA VAL A 519 -14.29 14.53 5.05
C VAL A 519 -14.54 13.74 3.77
N GLU A 520 -14.72 14.40 2.63
CA GLU A 520 -15.13 13.73 1.39
C GLU A 520 -14.13 12.64 0.96
N LEU A 521 -12.83 12.95 1.00
CA LEU A 521 -11.77 11.99 0.69
C LEU A 521 -11.73 10.83 1.69
N ILE A 522 -11.89 11.12 2.99
CA ILE A 522 -11.93 10.10 4.05
C ILE A 522 -13.11 9.16 3.85
N ASN A 523 -14.30 9.70 3.59
CA ASN A 523 -15.51 8.91 3.38
C ASN A 523 -15.41 8.04 2.12
N THR A 524 -14.81 8.58 1.05
CA THR A 524 -14.56 7.84 -0.19
C THR A 524 -13.63 6.65 0.07
N SER A 525 -12.52 6.88 0.79
CA SER A 525 -11.57 5.82 1.16
C SER A 525 -12.19 4.78 2.10
N ILE A 526 -12.94 5.20 3.12
CA ILE A 526 -13.65 4.26 4.02
C ILE A 526 -14.64 3.40 3.25
N LYS A 527 -15.41 3.99 2.33
CA LYS A 527 -16.37 3.24 1.51
C LYS A 527 -15.68 2.16 0.68
N PHE A 528 -14.51 2.45 0.10
CA PHE A 528 -13.72 1.47 -0.62
C PHE A 528 -13.40 0.23 0.25
N TYR A 529 -12.86 0.42 1.45
CA TYR A 529 -12.49 -0.71 2.32
C TYR A 529 -13.68 -1.42 2.97
N THR A 530 -14.76 -0.70 3.29
CA THR A 530 -15.90 -1.27 4.03
C THR A 530 -16.98 -1.88 3.14
N HIS A 531 -17.03 -1.47 1.87
CA HIS A 531 -18.06 -1.93 0.92
C HIS A 531 -17.45 -2.65 -0.27
N ASN A 532 -16.59 -1.98 -1.04
CA ASN A 532 -16.10 -2.53 -2.30
C ASN A 532 -15.21 -3.76 -2.09
N VAL A 533 -14.22 -3.65 -1.18
CA VAL A 533 -13.24 -4.72 -0.92
C VAL A 533 -13.91 -6.03 -0.46
N PRO A 534 -14.77 -6.07 0.57
CA PRO A 534 -15.40 -7.31 1.01
C PRO A 534 -16.37 -7.90 -0.03
N MET A 535 -17.06 -7.05 -0.81
CA MET A 535 -18.01 -7.53 -1.81
C MET A 535 -17.34 -8.16 -3.02
N GLU A 536 -16.24 -7.58 -3.50
CA GLU A 536 -15.58 -8.03 -4.73
C GLU A 536 -14.57 -9.16 -4.46
N LEU A 537 -13.73 -9.05 -3.43
CA LEU A 537 -12.58 -9.94 -3.27
C LEU A 537 -12.94 -11.35 -2.78
N SER A 538 -13.89 -11.46 -1.83
CA SER A 538 -14.38 -12.78 -1.40
C SER A 538 -15.09 -13.52 -2.54
N ALA A 539 -15.92 -12.83 -3.31
CA ALA A 539 -16.61 -13.41 -4.47
C ALA A 539 -15.64 -13.83 -5.56
N MET A 540 -14.58 -13.04 -5.81
CA MET A 540 -13.53 -13.37 -6.77
C MET A 540 -12.76 -14.64 -6.37
N LEU A 541 -12.43 -14.81 -5.09
CA LEU A 541 -11.77 -16.03 -4.60
C LEU A 541 -12.65 -17.27 -4.79
N MET A 542 -13.93 -17.18 -4.43
CA MET A 542 -14.88 -18.27 -4.65
C MET A 542 -15.01 -18.61 -6.14
N SER A 543 -15.08 -17.59 -7.00
CA SER A 543 -15.11 -17.77 -8.46
C SER A 543 -13.87 -18.48 -9.00
N CYS A 544 -12.68 -18.25 -8.43
CA CYS A 544 -11.47 -18.98 -8.82
C CYS A 544 -11.54 -20.47 -8.50
N PHE A 545 -12.15 -20.83 -7.38
CA PHE A 545 -12.41 -22.22 -7.05
C PHE A 545 -13.46 -22.81 -8.00
N GLU A 546 -14.60 -22.16 -8.15
CA GLU A 546 -15.71 -22.61 -9.02
C GLU A 546 -15.27 -22.79 -10.49
N ASN A 547 -14.41 -21.91 -11.00
CA ASN A 547 -13.90 -21.98 -12.36
C ASN A 547 -12.56 -22.74 -12.49
N CYS A 548 -12.05 -23.33 -11.41
CA CYS A 548 -10.79 -24.08 -11.38
C CYS A 548 -9.56 -23.30 -11.90
N THR A 549 -9.51 -21.98 -11.67
CA THR A 549 -8.39 -21.12 -12.10
C THR A 549 -7.30 -21.08 -11.02
N PHE A 550 -6.68 -22.22 -10.74
CA PHE A 550 -5.78 -22.40 -9.59
C PHE A 550 -4.47 -21.62 -9.69
N SER A 551 -3.94 -21.38 -10.90
CA SER A 551 -2.68 -20.64 -11.06
C SER A 551 -2.75 -19.19 -10.59
N LYS A 552 -3.97 -18.61 -10.51
CA LYS A 552 -4.21 -17.24 -10.05
C LYS A 552 -4.65 -17.14 -8.59
N LEU A 553 -4.95 -18.27 -7.95
CA LEU A 553 -5.49 -18.32 -6.60
C LEU A 553 -4.54 -17.71 -5.57
N GLN A 554 -3.24 -18.00 -5.65
CA GLN A 554 -2.24 -17.42 -4.75
C GLN A 554 -2.24 -15.89 -4.84
N GLY A 555 -2.18 -15.34 -6.06
CA GLY A 555 -2.14 -13.90 -6.27
C GLY A 555 -3.38 -13.19 -5.74
N PHE A 556 -4.57 -13.78 -5.91
CA PHE A 556 -5.80 -13.18 -5.37
C PHE A 556 -5.91 -13.28 -3.85
N ILE A 557 -5.43 -14.36 -3.23
CA ILE A 557 -5.37 -14.48 -1.77
C ILE A 557 -4.42 -13.43 -1.19
N GLU A 558 -3.22 -13.31 -1.75
CA GLU A 558 -2.25 -12.31 -1.34
C GLU A 558 -2.79 -10.89 -1.54
N PHE A 559 -3.45 -10.62 -2.66
CA PHE A 559 -4.08 -9.33 -2.92
C PHE A 559 -5.16 -8.99 -1.88
N LYS A 560 -6.07 -9.93 -1.59
CA LYS A 560 -7.12 -9.74 -0.57
C LYS A 560 -6.50 -9.44 0.80
N LEU A 561 -5.55 -10.25 1.24
CA LEU A 561 -4.87 -10.09 2.51
C LEU A 561 -4.15 -8.75 2.64
N ARG A 562 -3.49 -8.30 1.56
CA ARG A 562 -2.77 -7.03 1.52
C ARG A 562 -3.68 -5.82 1.63
N VAL A 563 -4.84 -5.84 0.95
CA VAL A 563 -5.77 -4.70 0.95
C VAL A 563 -6.57 -4.65 2.26
N GLU A 564 -7.06 -5.80 2.77
CA GLU A 564 -7.86 -5.84 4.00
C GLU A 564 -7.05 -5.50 5.26
N ASN A 565 -5.74 -5.80 5.26
CA ASN A 565 -4.84 -5.48 6.37
C ASN A 565 -3.86 -4.35 6.01
N SER A 566 -4.26 -3.43 5.12
CA SER A 566 -3.43 -2.30 4.72
C SER A 566 -3.30 -1.24 5.81
N ILE A 567 -2.09 -0.69 5.98
CA ILE A 567 -1.86 0.45 6.87
C ILE A 567 -2.62 1.71 6.42
N THR A 568 -2.88 1.86 5.12
CA THR A 568 -3.64 3.00 4.59
C THR A 568 -5.10 2.94 5.03
N TYR A 569 -5.67 1.74 5.13
CA TYR A 569 -7.01 1.57 5.69
C TYR A 569 -7.06 2.02 7.14
N PHE A 570 -6.18 1.48 7.99
CA PHE A 570 -6.20 1.76 9.42
C PHE A 570 -5.88 3.23 9.73
N GLN A 571 -4.96 3.83 8.99
CA GLN A 571 -4.69 5.26 9.13
C GLN A 571 -5.89 6.13 8.69
N THR A 572 -6.60 5.73 7.64
CA THR A 572 -7.85 6.40 7.23
C THR A 572 -8.91 6.33 8.32
N VAL A 573 -9.02 5.19 9.02
CA VAL A 573 -9.91 5.06 10.18
C VAL A 573 -9.50 6.02 11.30
N CYS A 574 -8.20 6.13 11.63
CA CYS A 574 -7.70 7.11 12.59
C CYS A 574 -8.05 8.55 12.19
N TYR A 575 -7.90 8.90 10.91
CA TYR A 575 -8.31 10.22 10.39
C TYR A 575 -9.81 10.46 10.53
N ALA A 576 -10.65 9.46 10.27
CA ALA A 576 -12.10 9.57 10.44
C ALA A 576 -12.51 9.79 11.90
N ILE A 577 -11.85 9.09 12.83
CA ILE A 577 -12.05 9.27 14.27
C ILE A 577 -11.69 10.72 14.68
N GLN A 578 -10.52 11.22 14.25
CA GLN A 578 -10.07 12.58 14.52
C GLN A 578 -11.06 13.62 13.97
N ASN A 579 -11.50 13.45 12.72
CA ASN A 579 -12.48 14.35 12.10
C ASN A 579 -13.84 14.34 12.82
N ALA A 580 -14.31 13.17 13.25
CA ALA A 580 -15.55 13.03 14.02
C ALA A 580 -15.48 13.80 15.35
N ARG A 581 -14.33 13.78 16.05
CA ARG A 581 -14.12 14.57 17.27
C ARG A 581 -14.14 16.08 17.02
N LEU A 582 -13.52 16.52 15.92
CA LEU A 582 -13.42 17.94 15.58
C LEU A 582 -14.77 18.57 15.19
N LYS A 583 -15.74 17.79 14.70
CA LYS A 583 -17.05 18.28 14.22
C LYS A 583 -18.08 18.63 15.30
N LYS A 584 -17.76 18.51 16.60
CA LYS A 584 -18.63 18.90 17.74
C LYS A 584 -20.07 18.33 17.66
N GLU A 585 -20.23 17.07 17.27
CA GLU A 585 -21.50 16.36 17.40
C GLU A 585 -21.49 15.51 18.69
N ASP A 586 -22.52 15.69 19.55
CA ASP A 586 -22.69 14.92 20.80
C ASP A 586 -22.88 13.41 20.56
N LEU A 587 -23.15 13.00 19.31
CA LEU A 587 -23.27 11.61 18.84
C LEU A 587 -21.93 10.95 18.43
N SER A 588 -20.80 11.67 18.57
CA SER A 588 -19.48 11.19 18.11
C SER A 588 -18.94 9.98 18.87
N LEU A 589 -19.19 9.85 20.18
CA LEU A 589 -18.60 8.77 20.98
C LEU A 589 -19.18 7.39 20.61
N THR A 590 -20.51 7.28 20.57
CA THR A 590 -21.21 6.03 20.24
C THR A 590 -20.94 5.61 18.80
N SER A 591 -20.93 6.56 17.86
CA SER A 591 -20.60 6.29 16.46
C SER A 591 -19.15 5.84 16.26
N ILE A 592 -18.19 6.43 16.98
CA ILE A 592 -16.79 5.98 16.93
C ILE A 592 -16.65 4.54 17.45
N ASN A 593 -17.23 4.27 18.63
CA ASN A 593 -17.16 2.95 19.27
C ASN A 593 -17.81 1.85 18.44
N SER A 594 -18.90 2.14 17.74
CA SER A 594 -19.61 1.16 16.91
C SER A 594 -18.99 0.97 15.53
N ASN A 595 -18.54 2.05 14.88
CA ASN A 595 -18.12 2.00 13.47
C ASN A 595 -16.62 1.76 13.25
N TYR A 596 -15.77 2.18 14.18
CA TYR A 596 -14.31 2.21 13.94
C TYR A 596 -13.50 1.32 14.88
N ILE A 597 -13.86 1.25 16.17
CA ILE A 597 -13.10 0.46 17.16
C ILE A 597 -13.03 -1.03 16.85
N PRO A 598 -14.10 -1.71 16.35
CA PRO A 598 -14.00 -3.11 15.94
C PRO A 598 -12.94 -3.35 14.87
N THR A 599 -12.80 -2.44 13.90
CA THR A 599 -11.77 -2.50 12.86
C THR A 599 -10.36 -2.37 13.46
N LEU A 600 -10.16 -1.43 14.38
CA LEU A 600 -8.86 -1.25 15.03
C LEU A 600 -8.48 -2.45 15.91
N ARG A 601 -9.45 -3.11 16.58
CA ARG A 601 -9.18 -4.35 17.32
C ARG A 601 -8.71 -5.48 16.41
N ASN A 602 -9.33 -5.63 15.24
CA ASN A 602 -8.90 -6.63 14.25
C ASN A 602 -7.47 -6.38 13.78
N ALA A 603 -7.11 -5.11 13.54
CA ALA A 603 -5.74 -4.74 13.19
C ALA A 603 -4.75 -5.03 14.33
N TYR A 604 -5.12 -4.74 15.58
CA TYR A 604 -4.29 -5.08 16.74
C TYR A 604 -4.01 -6.59 16.84
N GLN A 605 -5.00 -7.44 16.56
CA GLN A 605 -4.78 -8.89 16.53
C GLN A 605 -3.70 -9.27 15.51
N ARG A 606 -3.66 -8.63 14.34
CA ARG A 606 -2.61 -8.87 13.33
C ARG A 606 -1.24 -8.40 13.78
N ILE A 607 -1.15 -7.33 14.55
CA ILE A 607 0.13 -6.88 15.14
C ILE A 607 0.66 -7.95 16.11
N LEU A 608 -0.23 -8.55 16.92
CA LEU A 608 0.15 -9.60 17.88
C LEU A 608 0.54 -10.93 17.23
N ASP A 609 -0.08 -11.29 16.11
CA ASP A 609 0.21 -12.56 15.44
C ASP A 609 1.70 -12.65 15.04
N SER A 610 2.41 -11.51 14.89
CA SER A 610 3.88 -11.36 14.82
C SER A 610 4.59 -12.18 13.72
N GLY A 611 3.83 -12.68 12.75
CA GLY A 611 4.33 -13.60 11.73
C GLY A 611 4.81 -12.92 10.45
N LYS A 612 5.73 -13.56 9.74
CA LYS A 612 6.21 -13.15 8.40
C LYS A 612 5.21 -13.50 7.29
N ASP A 613 4.32 -14.46 7.55
CA ASP A 613 3.31 -14.91 6.59
C ASP A 613 2.35 -13.77 6.22
N VAL A 614 1.81 -13.85 5.00
CA VAL A 614 1.00 -12.77 4.42
C VAL A 614 -0.29 -12.51 5.23
N ASP A 615 -0.84 -13.53 5.88
CA ASP A 615 -2.05 -13.44 6.70
C ASP A 615 -1.82 -12.98 8.15
N LEU A 616 -0.55 -12.83 8.57
CA LEU A 616 -0.17 -12.54 9.96
C LEU A 616 0.45 -11.15 10.16
N LYS A 617 0.38 -10.27 9.16
CA LYS A 617 0.98 -8.94 9.23
C LYS A 617 0.12 -7.84 8.63
N LEU A 618 0.43 -6.61 9.03
CA LEU A 618 -0.02 -5.40 8.35
C LEU A 618 0.78 -5.22 7.05
N HIS A 619 0.14 -4.63 6.04
CA HIS A 619 0.78 -4.42 4.73
C HIS A 619 0.90 -2.95 4.40
N ASP A 620 2.09 -2.57 3.95
CA ASP A 620 2.35 -1.27 3.34
C ASP A 620 2.30 -1.42 1.82
N ASN A 621 1.22 -0.92 1.22
CA ASN A 621 1.00 -0.95 -0.22
C ASN A 621 1.24 0.41 -0.88
N ILE A 622 1.75 1.40 -0.13
CA ILE A 622 1.91 2.77 -0.61
C ILE A 622 2.98 2.80 -1.70
N ASP A 623 2.64 3.36 -2.87
CA ASP A 623 3.56 3.44 -4.00
C ASP A 623 4.52 4.62 -3.83
N ARG A 624 5.71 4.33 -3.29
CA ARG A 624 6.78 5.32 -3.10
C ARG A 624 7.68 5.50 -4.31
N LYS A 625 7.41 4.82 -5.42
CA LYS A 625 8.30 4.78 -6.60
C LYS A 625 7.77 5.64 -7.72
N ILE A 626 6.47 5.61 -7.99
CA ILE A 626 5.85 6.22 -9.17
C ILE A 626 6.18 7.71 -9.34
N MET A 627 6.30 8.45 -8.23
CA MET A 627 6.65 9.87 -8.29
C MET A 627 8.09 10.12 -8.76
N TRP A 628 8.97 9.12 -8.70
CA TRP A 628 10.37 9.18 -9.09
C TRP A 628 10.63 8.50 -10.43
N GLU A 629 9.60 8.00 -11.12
CA GLU A 629 9.70 7.43 -12.47
C GLU A 629 9.79 8.52 -13.56
N CYS A 630 10.53 9.58 -13.23
CA CYS A 630 10.79 10.77 -14.02
C CYS A 630 12.19 11.32 -13.69
N GLY A 631 12.61 12.39 -14.35
CA GLY A 631 13.97 12.88 -14.33
C GLY A 631 14.94 11.79 -14.80
N ASN A 632 15.96 11.50 -14.00
CA ASN A 632 16.90 10.41 -14.26
C ASN A 632 16.45 9.04 -13.70
N HIS A 633 15.20 8.88 -13.28
CA HIS A 633 14.68 7.66 -12.63
C HIS A 633 15.54 7.17 -11.45
N LYS A 634 16.29 8.08 -10.81
CA LYS A 634 17.04 7.83 -9.59
C LYS A 634 16.55 8.78 -8.53
N ILE A 635 16.44 8.27 -7.31
CA ILE A 635 16.07 9.09 -6.16
C ILE A 635 17.31 9.88 -5.77
N ASN A 636 17.25 11.21 -5.92
CA ASN A 636 18.27 12.10 -5.37
C ASN A 636 18.02 12.20 -3.86
N GLU A 637 18.94 11.69 -3.02
CA GLU A 637 18.75 11.64 -1.57
C GLU A 637 18.61 13.02 -0.91
N THR A 638 19.24 14.07 -1.45
CA THR A 638 19.05 15.45 -0.96
C THR A 638 17.63 15.91 -1.24
N VAL A 639 17.13 15.70 -2.46
CA VAL A 639 15.75 16.05 -2.84
C VAL A 639 14.75 15.20 -2.06
N LYS A 640 15.01 13.91 -1.89
CA LYS A 640 14.18 13.00 -1.10
C LYS A 640 14.02 13.49 0.34
N LYS A 641 15.08 13.94 0.99
CA LYS A 641 15.01 14.53 2.34
C LYS A 641 14.11 15.77 2.40
N ILE A 642 14.17 16.64 1.38
CA ILE A 642 13.29 17.81 1.27
C ILE A 642 11.83 17.40 1.03
N PHE A 643 11.61 16.32 0.28
CA PHE A 643 10.30 15.71 0.03
C PHE A 643 9.80 14.87 1.21
N SER A 644 10.66 14.57 2.18
CA SER A 644 10.37 13.80 3.40
C SER A 644 10.27 14.73 4.62
N LEU A 645 9.89 15.99 4.41
CA LEU A 645 9.52 16.86 5.52
C LEU A 645 8.19 16.36 6.13
N SER A 646 7.96 16.69 7.41
CA SER A 646 6.95 16.07 8.28
C SER A 646 5.55 15.88 7.67
N PHE A 647 5.14 16.74 6.73
CA PHE A 647 3.79 16.70 6.16
C PHE A 647 3.67 16.07 4.78
N SER A 648 4.79 15.85 4.09
CA SER A 648 4.89 15.22 2.78
C SER A 648 5.34 13.76 2.86
N GLU A 649 6.09 13.42 3.91
CA GLU A 649 6.50 12.04 4.16
C GLU A 649 5.28 11.18 4.51
N VAL A 650 5.01 10.18 3.69
CA VAL A 650 3.93 9.22 3.95
C VAL A 650 4.32 8.32 5.13
N TYR A 651 3.37 8.10 6.04
CA TYR A 651 3.53 7.27 7.22
C TYR A 651 4.00 5.83 6.90
N ASN A 652 4.62 5.18 7.89
CA ASN A 652 5.01 3.76 7.87
C ASN A 652 4.15 2.93 8.83
N ILE A 653 4.43 1.63 8.90
CA ILE A 653 3.75 0.67 9.78
C ILE A 653 3.81 1.15 11.23
N GLU A 654 4.99 1.47 11.76
CA GLU A 654 5.18 1.91 13.15
C GLU A 654 4.33 3.13 13.52
N THR A 655 4.25 4.11 12.62
CA THR A 655 3.45 5.34 12.83
C THR A 655 1.96 5.01 12.90
N VAL A 656 1.49 4.08 12.07
CA VAL A 656 0.10 3.63 12.08
C VAL A 656 -0.20 2.79 13.32
N GLU A 657 0.71 1.92 13.76
CA GLU A 657 0.57 1.15 15.00
C GLU A 657 0.39 2.07 16.21
N VAL A 658 1.23 3.09 16.35
CA VAL A 658 1.11 4.10 17.42
C VAL A 658 -0.22 4.85 17.34
N SER A 659 -0.63 5.25 16.12
CA SER A 659 -1.89 5.97 15.90
C SER A 659 -3.11 5.12 16.27
N LEU A 660 -3.16 3.86 15.85
CA LEU A 660 -4.21 2.91 16.18
C LEU A 660 -4.24 2.59 17.67
N LEU A 661 -3.09 2.33 18.30
CA LEU A 661 -3.00 1.98 19.71
C LEU A 661 -3.46 3.15 20.57
N LYS A 662 -3.10 4.39 20.20
CA LYS A 662 -3.59 5.60 20.87
C LYS A 662 -5.13 5.64 20.86
N GLU A 663 -5.76 5.38 19.72
CA GLU A 663 -7.22 5.38 19.63
C GLU A 663 -7.86 4.22 20.43
N LEU A 664 -7.27 3.01 20.39
CA LEU A 664 -7.72 1.88 21.23
C LEU A 664 -7.60 2.19 22.73
N ILE A 665 -6.51 2.83 23.16
CA ILE A 665 -6.31 3.24 24.56
C ILE A 665 -7.41 4.21 25.01
N VAL A 666 -7.85 5.11 24.13
CA VAL A 666 -8.88 6.11 24.41
C VAL A 666 -10.28 5.48 24.51
N TYR A 667 -10.63 4.63 23.55
CA TYR A 667 -12.01 4.16 23.34
C TYR A 667 -12.30 2.74 23.81
N ASP A 668 -11.28 1.93 24.10
CA ASP A 668 -11.43 0.53 24.46
C ASP A 668 -11.09 0.22 25.93
N GLN A 669 -11.36 1.18 26.84
CA GLN A 669 -10.92 1.15 28.24
C GLN A 669 -11.42 -0.04 29.08
N ASN A 670 -12.51 -0.69 28.67
CA ASN A 670 -13.07 -1.85 29.38
C ASN A 670 -12.64 -3.19 28.77
N SER A 671 -11.80 -3.18 27.72
CA SER A 671 -11.29 -4.41 27.13
C SER A 671 -10.40 -5.17 28.09
N ARG A 672 -10.50 -6.50 28.05
CA ARG A 672 -9.66 -7.42 28.84
C ARG A 672 -8.17 -7.31 28.48
N ILE A 673 -7.88 -6.86 27.26
CA ILE A 673 -6.52 -6.72 26.72
C ILE A 673 -6.05 -5.24 26.69
N TRP A 674 -6.76 -4.33 27.36
CA TRP A 674 -6.40 -2.91 27.35
C TRP A 674 -4.99 -2.64 27.89
N ASP A 675 -4.57 -3.39 28.92
CA ASP A 675 -3.23 -3.27 29.50
C ASP A 675 -2.14 -3.66 28.49
N ASP A 676 -2.45 -4.58 27.57
CA ASP A 676 -1.54 -5.01 26.50
C ASP A 676 -1.41 -3.94 25.42
N TYR A 677 -2.51 -3.24 25.07
CA TYR A 677 -2.43 -2.05 24.22
C TYR A 677 -1.47 -1.02 24.82
N ARG A 678 -1.61 -0.74 26.13
CA ARG A 678 -0.76 0.22 26.85
C ARG A 678 0.70 -0.20 26.82
N LYS A 679 1.00 -1.46 27.14
CA LYS A 679 2.39 -1.98 27.15
C LYS A 679 3.03 -1.86 25.78
N LEU A 680 2.34 -2.31 24.73
CA LEU A 680 2.85 -2.26 23.36
C LEU A 680 3.07 -0.82 22.90
N PHE A 681 2.11 0.08 23.18
CA PHE A 681 2.25 1.50 22.86
C PHE A 681 3.50 2.12 23.51
N LEU A 682 3.71 1.87 24.80
CA LEU A 682 4.88 2.37 25.54
C LEU A 682 6.18 1.74 25.03
N ASP A 683 6.16 0.47 24.64
CA ASP A 683 7.33 -0.22 24.09
C ASP A 683 7.76 0.38 22.75
N ILE A 684 6.81 0.59 21.82
CA ILE A 684 7.08 1.22 20.52
C ILE A 684 7.64 2.63 20.71
N LEU A 685 7.03 3.45 21.59
CA LEU A 685 7.51 4.81 21.86
C LEU A 685 8.92 4.86 22.45
N ARG A 686 9.36 3.83 23.18
CA ARG A 686 10.70 3.76 23.77
C ARG A 686 11.73 3.23 22.78
N ASN A 687 11.38 2.21 22.01
CA ASN A 687 12.33 1.45 21.20
C ASN A 687 12.41 1.92 19.75
N LYS A 688 11.35 2.55 19.21
CA LYS A 688 11.22 2.90 17.79
C LYS A 688 10.93 4.37 17.54
N ARG A 689 11.20 5.24 18.52
CA ARG A 689 10.83 6.65 18.49
C ARG A 689 11.31 7.41 17.24
N ASP A 690 12.52 7.13 16.80
CA ASP A 690 13.16 7.78 15.64
C ASP A 690 12.56 7.34 14.29
N GLN A 691 11.75 6.27 14.29
CA GLN A 691 11.07 5.73 13.11
C GLN A 691 9.64 6.28 12.96
N LEU A 692 9.21 7.20 13.83
CA LEU A 692 7.84 7.70 13.86
C LEU A 692 7.70 9.03 13.10
N PHE A 693 6.80 9.05 12.13
CA PHE A 693 6.52 10.21 11.29
C PHE A 693 5.38 11.06 11.89
N PHE A 694 5.72 11.82 12.93
CA PHE A 694 4.83 12.75 13.60
C PHE A 694 5.40 14.17 13.60
N SER A 695 4.52 15.17 13.49
CA SER A 695 4.88 16.58 13.65
C SER A 695 5.30 16.89 15.10
N ASP A 696 5.86 18.07 15.34
CA ASP A 696 6.33 18.44 16.68
C ASP A 696 5.21 18.48 17.73
N ILE A 697 4.04 19.02 17.36
CA ILE A 697 2.86 19.03 18.24
C ILE A 697 2.34 17.62 18.55
N GLU A 698 2.36 16.72 17.56
CA GLU A 698 1.94 15.32 17.73
C GLU A 698 2.94 14.59 18.65
N LYS A 699 4.25 14.81 18.48
CA LYS A 699 5.30 14.31 19.40
C LYS A 699 5.10 14.83 20.83
N SER A 700 4.77 16.11 21.02
CA SER A 700 4.42 16.66 22.33
C SER A 700 3.21 15.94 22.95
N ILE A 701 2.18 15.65 22.16
CA ILE A 701 1.00 14.92 22.64
C ILE A 701 1.35 13.47 23.00
N LEU A 702 2.16 12.79 22.19
CA LEU A 702 2.63 11.44 22.49
C LEU A 702 3.44 11.39 23.79
N ASN A 703 4.28 12.40 24.07
CA ASN A 703 4.97 12.53 25.36
C ASN A 703 4.01 12.67 26.55
N ILE A 704 2.95 13.45 26.38
CA ILE A 704 1.92 13.59 27.42
C ILE A 704 1.19 12.26 27.61
N PHE A 705 0.87 11.53 26.55
CA PHE A 705 0.30 10.19 26.63
C PHE A 705 1.22 9.21 27.35
N GLU A 706 2.52 9.18 27.00
CA GLU A 706 3.51 8.36 27.69
C GLU A 706 3.55 8.68 29.19
N TRP A 707 3.55 9.97 29.55
CA TRP A 707 3.51 10.42 30.94
C TRP A 707 2.22 10.02 31.67
N LEU A 708 1.06 10.10 31.00
CA LEU A 708 -0.25 9.70 31.53
C LEU A 708 -0.36 8.19 31.75
N LEU A 709 0.24 7.40 30.85
CA LEU A 709 0.17 5.94 30.87
C LEU A 709 1.25 5.28 31.74
N ASN A 710 2.27 6.03 32.15
CA ASN A 710 3.31 5.53 33.02
C ASN A 710 2.89 5.61 34.50
N PRO A 711 2.63 4.47 35.18
CA PRO A 711 2.22 4.48 36.59
C PRO A 711 3.33 5.00 37.52
N ASN A 712 4.60 4.91 37.11
CA ASN A 712 5.76 5.28 37.90
C ASN A 712 6.25 6.72 37.63
N SER A 713 5.52 7.51 36.81
CA SER A 713 5.88 8.91 36.59
C SER A 713 5.59 9.72 37.88
N ASN A 714 6.62 9.86 38.71
CA ASN A 714 6.63 10.70 39.91
C ASN A 714 6.84 12.20 39.59
N SER A 715 7.12 12.54 38.33
CA SER A 715 7.19 13.93 37.88
C SER A 715 5.82 14.58 37.98
N GLU A 716 5.69 15.60 38.84
CA GLU A 716 4.50 16.45 38.91
C GLU A 716 4.33 17.32 37.66
N ASN A 717 5.40 17.51 36.88
CA ASN A 717 5.44 18.40 35.73
C ASN A 717 4.93 17.67 34.47
N ILE A 718 3.94 18.28 33.82
CA ILE A 718 3.41 17.85 32.53
C ILE A 718 4.46 18.15 31.46
N PRO A 719 4.73 17.23 30.51
CA PRO A 719 5.57 17.52 29.35
C PRO A 719 5.10 18.77 28.58
N SER A 720 6.04 19.57 28.07
CA SER A 720 5.72 20.81 27.36
C SER A 720 5.16 20.57 25.95
N PHE A 721 4.28 21.48 25.54
CA PHE A 721 3.87 21.60 24.14
C PHE A 721 4.98 22.24 23.31
N SER A 722 5.02 21.92 22.02
CA SER A 722 5.89 22.59 21.04
C SER A 722 5.55 24.07 20.93
N ALA A 723 6.48 24.86 20.40
CA ALA A 723 6.24 26.28 20.19
C ALA A 723 5.08 26.52 19.20
N LYS A 724 4.30 27.56 19.45
CA LYS A 724 3.22 28.01 18.56
C LYS A 724 3.83 28.49 17.23
N PRO A 725 3.37 27.99 16.07
CA PRO A 725 3.87 28.44 14.77
C PRO A 725 3.46 29.88 14.50
N SER A 726 4.39 30.69 13.98
CA SER A 726 4.17 32.11 13.65
C SER A 726 3.83 32.33 12.17
N ASN A 727 4.34 31.48 11.28
CA ASN A 727 4.11 31.56 9.84
C ASN A 727 2.82 30.82 9.46
N ALA A 728 1.80 31.56 9.01
CA ALA A 728 0.51 31.00 8.62
C ALA A 728 0.56 30.10 7.38
N ILE A 729 1.62 30.19 6.58
CA ILE A 729 1.84 29.41 5.35
C ILE A 729 2.48 28.06 5.67
N SER A 730 3.16 27.92 6.82
CA SER A 730 3.78 26.67 7.24
C SER A 730 2.73 25.59 7.45
N ALA A 731 3.00 24.36 6.97
CA ALA A 731 2.09 23.22 7.16
C ALA A 731 1.82 22.90 8.64
N ASP A 732 2.73 23.27 9.54
CA ASP A 732 2.54 23.15 10.98
C ASP A 732 1.42 24.02 11.54
N PHE A 733 1.03 25.09 10.83
CA PHE A 733 0.16 26.12 11.39
C PHE A 733 -1.23 25.58 11.76
N ASN A 734 -2.02 25.11 10.79
CA ASN A 734 -3.32 24.50 11.09
C ASN A 734 -3.17 23.22 11.90
N ASN A 735 -2.14 22.43 11.59
CA ASN A 735 -1.87 21.18 12.29
C ASN A 735 -1.73 21.39 13.79
N TYR A 736 -1.03 22.45 14.23
CA TYR A 736 -0.90 22.82 15.64
C TYR A 736 -2.26 23.08 16.31
N TYR A 737 -3.07 23.99 15.76
CA TYR A 737 -4.33 24.37 16.41
C TYR A 737 -5.37 23.27 16.37
N LEU A 738 -5.54 22.59 15.23
CA LEU A 738 -6.54 21.52 15.09
C LEU A 738 -6.16 20.30 15.94
N THR A 739 -4.87 19.97 16.05
CA THR A 739 -4.43 18.86 16.90
C THR A 739 -4.60 19.18 18.39
N ILE A 740 -4.39 20.43 18.84
CA ILE A 740 -4.70 20.85 20.21
C ILE A 740 -6.21 20.77 20.50
N GLN A 741 -7.05 21.25 19.56
CA GLN A 741 -8.50 21.14 19.67
C GLN A 741 -8.94 19.67 19.74
N ASP A 742 -8.37 18.79 18.92
CA ASP A 742 -8.62 17.35 18.95
C ASP A 742 -8.20 16.75 20.29
N PHE A 743 -7.03 17.13 20.80
CA PHE A 743 -6.52 16.59 22.06
C PHE A 743 -7.41 16.94 23.26
N ASP A 744 -8.03 18.13 23.32
CA ASP A 744 -9.05 18.43 24.34
C ASP A 744 -10.25 17.45 24.27
N ARG A 745 -10.64 17.05 23.05
CA ARG A 745 -11.72 16.08 22.82
C ARG A 745 -11.30 14.67 23.20
N VAL A 746 -10.06 14.29 22.93
CA VAL A 746 -9.46 13.03 23.37
C VAL A 746 -9.49 12.93 24.89
N ILE A 747 -8.94 13.92 25.60
CA ILE A 747 -8.93 13.94 27.07
C ILE A 747 -10.36 13.92 27.63
N SER A 748 -11.28 14.65 27.01
CA SER A 748 -12.69 14.64 27.41
C SER A 748 -13.36 13.27 27.18
N SER A 749 -13.02 12.58 26.10
CA SER A 749 -13.53 11.24 25.77
C SER A 749 -12.99 10.20 26.73
N ILE A 750 -11.70 10.28 27.11
CA ILE A 750 -11.12 9.42 28.14
C ILE A 750 -11.94 9.55 29.42
N LYS A 751 -12.12 10.78 29.93
CA LYS A 751 -12.88 11.05 31.18
C LYS A 751 -14.31 10.55 31.13
N LYS A 752 -15.01 10.69 30.00
CA LYS A 752 -16.40 10.23 29.84
C LYS A 752 -16.50 8.71 29.89
N GLN A 753 -15.48 7.99 29.43
CA GLN A 753 -15.48 6.53 29.38
C GLN A 753 -14.89 5.87 30.62
N SER A 754 -14.08 6.60 31.39
CA SER A 754 -13.47 6.07 32.60
C SER A 754 -14.50 5.81 33.71
N ASN A 755 -14.46 4.60 34.25
CA ASN A 755 -15.18 4.18 35.45
C ASN A 755 -14.20 3.61 36.50
N ALA A 756 -14.66 3.29 37.71
CA ALA A 756 -13.80 2.82 38.80
C ALA A 756 -12.92 1.60 38.48
N ASN A 757 -13.30 0.80 37.47
CA ASN A 757 -12.58 -0.41 37.06
C ASN A 757 -11.57 -0.14 35.92
N THR A 758 -11.63 1.03 35.28
CA THR A 758 -10.70 1.43 34.21
C THR A 758 -9.42 2.04 34.77
N TYR A 759 -8.32 1.98 33.98
CA TYR A 759 -7.03 2.56 34.36
C TYR A 759 -7.12 4.05 34.77
N PHE A 760 -7.85 4.85 33.99
CA PHE A 760 -8.00 6.28 34.23
C PHE A 760 -9.01 6.63 35.32
N GLY A 761 -9.85 5.68 35.77
CA GLY A 761 -10.85 5.91 36.81
C GLY A 761 -10.29 6.04 38.23
N GLY A 762 -9.06 5.60 38.46
CA GLY A 762 -8.38 5.76 39.74
C GLY A 762 -8.13 7.24 40.10
N LYS A 763 -8.24 7.60 41.39
CA LYS A 763 -8.11 9.00 41.87
C LYS A 763 -6.83 9.70 41.38
N SER A 764 -5.69 9.00 41.42
CA SER A 764 -4.40 9.55 41.00
C SER A 764 -4.38 9.87 39.50
N GLN A 765 -4.83 8.93 38.65
CA GLN A 765 -4.84 9.10 37.20
C GLN A 765 -5.87 10.15 36.76
N MET A 766 -7.05 10.17 37.37
CA MET A 766 -8.07 11.19 37.11
C MET A 766 -7.57 12.61 37.49
N SER A 767 -6.74 12.73 38.52
CA SER A 767 -6.08 13.99 38.89
C SER A 767 -5.08 14.44 37.80
N LYS A 768 -4.17 13.54 37.37
CA LYS A 768 -3.25 13.81 36.24
C LYS A 768 -3.99 14.25 34.99
N LEU A 769 -5.03 13.52 34.61
CA LEU A 769 -5.88 13.79 33.46
C LEU A 769 -6.57 15.16 33.54
N THR A 770 -7.01 15.54 34.74
CA THR A 770 -7.64 16.85 34.97
C THR A 770 -6.63 18.00 34.90
N LYS A 771 -5.37 17.80 35.33
CA LYS A 771 -4.30 18.80 35.16
C LYS A 771 -4.01 19.03 33.66
N VAL A 772 -3.86 17.96 32.89
CA VAL A 772 -3.67 18.04 31.42
C VAL A 772 -4.86 18.73 30.76
N GLN A 773 -6.10 18.37 31.12
CA GLN A 773 -7.29 19.00 30.56
C GLN A 773 -7.33 20.52 30.81
N LYS A 774 -6.92 20.98 32.00
CA LYS A 774 -6.85 22.43 32.31
C LYS A 774 -5.84 23.14 31.42
N LEU A 775 -4.66 22.55 31.24
CA LEU A 775 -3.60 23.10 30.38
C LEU A 775 -4.07 23.19 28.92
N VAL A 776 -4.59 22.10 28.36
CA VAL A 776 -5.08 22.05 26.97
C VAL A 776 -6.23 23.04 26.75
N LYS A 777 -7.17 23.14 27.70
CA LYS A 777 -8.26 24.13 27.64
C LYS A 777 -7.77 25.57 27.70
N SER A 778 -6.66 25.86 28.40
CA SER A 778 -6.04 27.18 28.37
C SER A 778 -5.54 27.49 26.96
N LEU A 779 -4.78 26.58 26.37
CA LEU A 779 -4.26 26.71 25.00
C LEU A 779 -5.39 26.91 23.98
N CYS A 780 -6.49 26.15 24.10
CA CYS A 780 -7.67 26.32 23.25
C CYS A 780 -8.34 27.69 23.41
N ARG A 781 -8.32 28.30 24.60
CA ARG A 781 -8.93 29.62 24.85
C ARG A 781 -8.08 30.77 24.30
N GLU A 782 -6.78 30.56 24.17
CA GLU A 782 -5.84 31.52 23.57
C GLU A 782 -5.94 31.58 22.04
N ILE A 783 -6.72 30.69 21.42
CA ILE A 783 -6.95 30.69 19.97
C ILE A 783 -7.91 31.83 19.61
N ASN A 784 -7.34 32.93 19.09
CA ASN A 784 -8.09 34.04 18.52
C ASN A 784 -8.16 33.94 16.99
N ARG A 785 -9.34 33.60 16.46
CA ARG A 785 -9.57 33.39 15.03
C ARG A 785 -9.35 34.66 14.19
N ASP A 786 -9.80 35.81 14.67
CA ASP A 786 -9.70 37.06 13.91
C ASP A 786 -8.23 37.51 13.81
N GLU A 787 -7.47 37.33 14.88
CA GLU A 787 -6.03 37.58 14.91
C GLU A 787 -5.27 36.64 13.96
N ILE A 788 -5.61 35.35 13.97
CA ILE A 788 -5.03 34.35 13.06
C ILE A 788 -5.26 34.74 11.59
N ILE A 789 -6.50 35.11 11.22
CA ILE A 789 -6.83 35.51 9.85
C ILE A 789 -6.08 36.79 9.46
N LEU A 790 -6.02 37.78 10.36
CA LEU A 790 -5.32 39.04 10.11
C LEU A 790 -3.81 38.83 9.91
N ASN A 791 -3.19 38.04 10.78
CA ASN A 791 -1.76 37.71 10.70
C ASN A 791 -1.46 36.89 9.45
N GLY A 792 -2.34 35.95 9.08
CA GLY A 792 -2.21 35.18 7.84
C GLY A 792 -2.21 36.06 6.59
N LYS A 793 -3.11 37.04 6.50
CA LYS A 793 -3.12 38.02 5.39
C LYS A 793 -1.82 38.82 5.32
N LYS A 794 -1.34 39.33 6.45
CA LYS A 794 -0.09 40.11 6.52
C LYS A 794 1.11 39.28 6.08
N SER A 795 1.21 38.05 6.59
CA SER A 795 2.28 37.11 6.26
C SER A 795 2.28 36.77 4.77
N PHE A 796 1.10 36.48 4.19
CA PHE A 796 0.99 36.19 2.76
C PHE A 796 1.34 37.38 1.88
N GLN A 797 0.98 38.60 2.27
CA GLN A 797 1.32 39.81 1.51
C GLN A 797 2.83 40.05 1.42
N SER A 798 3.60 39.71 2.47
CA SER A 798 5.06 39.74 2.41
C SER A 798 5.59 38.74 1.37
N GLN A 799 5.20 37.47 1.49
CA GLN A 799 5.65 36.41 0.58
C GLN A 799 5.26 36.68 -0.87
N LYS A 800 4.10 37.29 -1.11
CA LYS A 800 3.67 37.71 -2.45
C LYS A 800 4.71 38.60 -3.13
N THR A 801 5.27 39.55 -2.39
CA THR A 801 6.29 40.48 -2.91
C THR A 801 7.59 39.72 -3.21
N ASP A 802 7.97 38.79 -2.34
CA ASP A 802 9.16 37.97 -2.49
C ASP A 802 9.06 37.01 -3.70
N ILE A 803 7.89 36.41 -3.94
CA ILE A 803 7.62 35.55 -5.11
C ILE A 803 7.73 36.36 -6.41
N GLN A 804 7.10 37.53 -6.46
CA GLN A 804 7.18 38.41 -7.63
C GLN A 804 8.62 38.84 -7.91
N ASN A 805 9.36 39.19 -6.86
CA ASN A 805 10.78 39.53 -6.97
C ASN A 805 11.61 38.32 -7.43
N TRP A 806 11.31 37.11 -6.97
CA TRP A 806 12.02 35.89 -7.37
C TRP A 806 11.90 35.65 -8.89
N PHE A 807 10.68 35.61 -9.43
CA PHE A 807 10.49 35.42 -10.88
C PHE A 807 11.06 36.55 -11.74
N LYS A 808 11.15 37.78 -11.20
CA LYS A 808 11.63 38.96 -11.93
C LYS A 808 13.14 39.18 -11.84
N ASN A 809 13.73 38.89 -10.68
CA ASN A 809 15.07 39.35 -10.30
C ASN A 809 16.04 38.23 -9.92
N ASP A 810 15.56 37.08 -9.46
CA ASP A 810 16.41 35.96 -9.05
C ASP A 810 17.09 35.25 -10.23
N GLU A 811 18.29 34.72 -9.99
CA GLU A 811 19.11 34.05 -11.01
C GLU A 811 18.50 32.72 -11.49
N PHE A 812 17.74 32.02 -10.63
CA PHE A 812 17.02 30.79 -10.98
C PHE A 812 15.61 31.13 -11.44
N GLY A 813 14.90 31.98 -10.70
CA GLY A 813 13.49 32.32 -10.94
C GLY A 813 13.22 32.85 -12.36
N LYS A 814 14.09 33.72 -12.88
CA LYS A 814 13.95 34.25 -14.25
C LYS A 814 14.06 33.17 -15.34
N GLN A 815 14.85 32.12 -15.11
CA GLN A 815 15.14 31.13 -16.14
C GLN A 815 13.95 30.22 -16.44
N PHE A 816 13.03 30.04 -15.48
CA PHE A 816 11.78 29.32 -15.71
C PHE A 816 10.82 30.08 -16.64
N LYS A 817 11.05 31.38 -16.89
CA LYS A 817 10.28 32.24 -17.82
C LYS A 817 8.76 32.14 -17.63
N VAL A 818 8.32 32.07 -16.37
CA VAL A 818 6.88 32.06 -16.05
C VAL A 818 6.30 33.46 -16.29
N PRO A 819 5.22 33.59 -17.09
CA PRO A 819 4.58 34.88 -17.35
C PRO A 819 4.06 35.57 -16.07
N GLU A 820 4.25 36.88 -15.97
CA GLU A 820 3.87 37.67 -14.79
C GLU A 820 2.37 37.63 -14.49
N ASP A 821 1.52 37.57 -15.52
CA ASP A 821 0.07 37.42 -15.39
C ASP A 821 -0.31 36.08 -14.76
N ILE A 822 0.40 35.00 -15.11
CA ILE A 822 0.22 33.66 -14.51
C ILE A 822 0.67 33.68 -13.05
N VAL A 823 1.83 34.25 -12.75
CA VAL A 823 2.31 34.41 -11.35
C VAL A 823 1.27 35.14 -10.50
N ASN A 824 0.78 36.29 -10.97
CA ASN A 824 -0.21 37.10 -10.24
C ASN A 824 -1.55 36.38 -10.06
N LYS A 825 -2.00 35.62 -11.08
CA LYS A 825 -3.21 34.80 -10.99
C LYS A 825 -3.07 33.70 -9.93
N GLN A 826 -1.96 32.98 -9.92
CA GLN A 826 -1.72 31.90 -8.96
C GLN A 826 -1.61 32.42 -7.52
N LEU A 827 -0.92 33.53 -7.31
CA LEU A 827 -0.82 34.19 -5.99
C LEU A 827 -2.20 34.55 -5.43
N LYS A 828 -3.11 35.05 -6.27
CA LYS A 828 -4.49 35.36 -5.86
C LYS A 828 -5.26 34.10 -5.44
N THR A 829 -5.11 33.00 -6.18
CA THR A 829 -5.75 31.73 -5.84
C THR A 829 -5.20 31.14 -4.54
N MET A 830 -3.87 31.15 -4.37
CA MET A 830 -3.20 30.72 -3.14
C MET A 830 -3.66 31.51 -1.91
N GLU A 831 -3.81 32.83 -2.02
CA GLU A 831 -4.31 33.67 -0.92
C GLU A 831 -5.73 33.24 -0.49
N GLN A 832 -6.61 33.00 -1.47
CA GLN A 832 -7.98 32.56 -1.22
C GLN A 832 -8.03 31.19 -0.54
N ASP A 833 -7.21 30.25 -1.01
CA ASP A 833 -7.12 28.91 -0.47
C ASP A 833 -6.54 28.90 0.96
N LEU A 834 -5.51 29.71 1.24
CA LEU A 834 -4.97 29.91 2.59
C LEU A 834 -6.04 30.46 3.54
N LEU A 835 -6.74 31.52 3.14
CA LEU A 835 -7.80 32.12 3.97
C LEU A 835 -8.97 31.18 4.23
N LYS A 836 -9.26 30.27 3.29
CA LYS A 836 -10.27 29.23 3.48
C LYS A 836 -9.86 28.28 4.61
N VAL A 837 -8.61 27.83 4.60
CA VAL A 837 -8.07 26.88 5.60
C VAL A 837 -7.92 27.52 6.98
N LEU A 838 -7.45 28.76 7.07
CA LEU A 838 -7.35 29.49 8.35
C LEU A 838 -8.71 29.70 9.03
N ARG A 839 -9.80 29.76 8.26
CA ARG A 839 -11.16 29.85 8.83
C ARG A 839 -11.62 28.56 9.48
N GLU A 840 -10.95 27.43 9.28
CA GLU A 840 -11.33 26.15 9.87
C GLU A 840 -10.81 25.95 11.30
N ILE A 841 -9.81 26.73 11.72
CA ILE A 841 -9.38 26.86 13.12
C ILE A 841 -10.50 27.50 13.94
#